data_AF-A0A146F8I8-F1
#
_entry.id   AF-A0A146F8I8-F1
#
_cell.length_a   1.000
_cell.length_b   1.000
_cell.length_c   1.000
_cell.angle_alpha   90.00
_cell.angle_beta   90.00
_cell.angle_gamma   90.00
#
_symmetry.space_group_name_H-M   'P 1'
#
loop_
_entity.id
_entity.type
_entity.pdbx_description
1 polymer ?
#
loop_
_entity_poly.entity_id
_entity_poly.type
_entity_poly.pdbx_seq_one_letter_code
_entity_poly.pdbx_strand_id
1 'polypeptide(L)'
;MRASLLLLSVTVALASPAPRNYVVHERRDALPSVWVEESRLDKSAMLPMRIGLTQSNLDRGHDLLMEVSHPQSSRYGQHLSSEEVHDLFAPSDEAVENVRAWIESAGIAPSRISQSYNKQWLQFDAHASEVEQLLQTEYYIYSHAGTGSSHVTCHEYHVPEALQSHIDYITPGVKMLEVRGMPSKKRDTEKRFLGSLPPILAPLPINITKIFDDPLAHCDLAVTPDCIRAMYNITKGTTATKGNELGIFEDLGDVYSQEDLNLFFSNFASEIPQGTHPTLDSIDGATAPTDVTNAGPESDLDFQMAYPIIWPQNTILYQTDDPNYEDNYNYKGLLNNFLYAIDGSYCNETSSLDPQYPDPSPDGYNSPKQCGVYTPTNVISISYGSPEADLPIAYQRRQCHEFMKLGLQGITVVVASGDSGVASSTGACLGTSDNIFVPDFPATCPYLTVVGGTYLPLGSDAAKDEEIAVTRFPSGGGFSNIYPRPAYQNHSVEAYFSTTSDELTYPYYSEVNYTDFSNADGIYNRIGRGYPDISAIADNIIIYNQGEATLVGGTSAAAPAFAAMLTRINEERLAKGKATVGFVNPVLYEHPEAFRDVTVGENPGCGTDGFPVARGWDPVTGLGTPRFERLMDLFTKLD
;
A
#
# COMPACT_ATOMS: atom_id res chain seq x y z
N MET A 1 57.69 -73.05 -8.52
CA MET A 1 56.72 -72.07 -9.07
C MET A 1 56.26 -71.17 -7.94
N ARG A 2 56.63 -69.88 -7.99
CA ARG A 2 56.22 -68.85 -7.03
C ARG A 2 54.90 -68.25 -7.52
N ALA A 3 53.88 -68.20 -6.68
CA ALA A 3 52.65 -67.45 -6.95
C ALA A 3 52.66 -66.21 -6.06
N SER A 4 52.81 -65.04 -6.67
CA SER A 4 52.78 -63.73 -6.00
C SER A 4 51.33 -63.27 -5.83
N LEU A 5 50.92 -62.99 -4.60
CA LEU A 5 49.70 -62.25 -4.27
C LEU A 5 49.90 -60.77 -4.64
N LEU A 6 49.03 -60.23 -5.49
CA LEU A 6 48.84 -58.78 -5.66
C LEU A 6 47.74 -58.31 -4.70
N LEU A 7 48.11 -57.46 -3.74
CA LEU A 7 47.19 -56.65 -2.95
C LEU A 7 46.80 -55.41 -3.76
N LEU A 8 45.53 -55.32 -4.17
CA LEU A 8 44.93 -54.07 -4.66
C LEU A 8 44.59 -53.18 -3.46
N SER A 9 45.32 -52.08 -3.30
CA SER A 9 44.94 -50.97 -2.43
C SER A 9 43.84 -50.14 -3.11
N VAL A 10 42.62 -50.22 -2.59
CA VAL A 10 41.53 -49.30 -2.94
C VAL A 10 41.81 -47.97 -2.24
N THR A 11 42.27 -46.97 -2.98
CA THR A 11 42.31 -45.58 -2.52
C THR A 11 40.90 -45.02 -2.57
N VAL A 12 40.27 -44.85 -1.40
CA VAL A 12 39.09 -44.00 -1.25
C VAL A 12 39.54 -42.57 -1.47
N ALA A 13 39.23 -42.00 -2.62
CA ALA A 13 39.36 -40.57 -2.85
C ALA A 13 38.29 -39.89 -1.99
N LEU A 14 38.70 -39.32 -0.85
CA LEU A 14 37.93 -38.28 -0.20
C LEU A 14 37.85 -37.12 -1.18
N ALA A 15 36.68 -36.92 -1.80
CA ALA A 15 36.40 -35.68 -2.50
C ALA A 15 36.50 -34.56 -1.46
N SER A 16 37.56 -33.75 -1.52
CA SER A 16 37.58 -32.47 -0.81
C SER A 16 36.37 -31.66 -1.29
N PRO A 17 35.56 -31.08 -0.40
CA PRO A 17 34.59 -30.09 -0.83
C PRO A 17 35.37 -28.99 -1.55
N ALA A 18 34.90 -28.58 -2.73
CA ALA A 18 35.44 -27.45 -3.45
C ALA A 18 35.60 -26.26 -2.47
N PRO A 19 36.65 -25.42 -2.60
CA PRO A 19 36.74 -24.22 -1.80
C PRO A 19 35.44 -23.43 -2.01
N ARG A 20 34.69 -23.24 -0.92
CA ARG A 20 33.49 -22.41 -0.93
C ARG A 20 33.97 -20.98 -1.11
N ASN A 21 33.99 -20.50 -2.36
CA ASN A 21 34.21 -19.09 -2.61
C ASN A 21 33.02 -18.34 -2.01
N TYR A 22 33.24 -17.67 -0.89
CA TYR A 22 32.31 -16.74 -0.31
C TYR A 22 32.51 -15.38 -0.98
N VAL A 23 31.41 -14.72 -1.30
CA VAL A 23 31.37 -13.37 -1.87
C VAL A 23 30.58 -12.47 -0.93
N VAL A 24 30.94 -11.18 -0.88
CA VAL A 24 30.19 -10.19 -0.10
C VAL A 24 28.78 -10.12 -0.68
N HIS A 25 27.77 -10.39 0.14
CA HIS A 25 26.36 -10.28 -0.26
C HIS A 25 25.84 -8.87 0.01
N GLU A 26 26.01 -8.39 1.23
CA GLU A 26 25.70 -7.01 1.63
C GLU A 26 26.82 -6.44 2.50
N ARG A 27 27.05 -5.13 2.38
CA ARG A 27 27.97 -4.35 3.22
C ARG A 27 27.39 -2.97 3.52
N ARG A 28 27.63 -2.49 4.73
CA ARG A 28 27.40 -1.09 5.13
C ARG A 28 28.72 -0.33 5.11
N ASP A 29 28.84 0.59 4.16
CA ASP A 29 30.05 1.41 3.98
C ASP A 29 30.22 2.49 5.07
N ALA A 30 29.13 2.94 5.69
CA ALA A 30 29.16 3.93 6.76
C ALA A 30 28.02 3.74 7.77
N LEU A 31 28.30 4.01 9.04
CA LEU A 31 27.31 4.12 10.10
C LEU A 31 26.98 5.61 10.34
N PRO A 32 25.70 5.99 10.45
CA PRO A 32 25.34 7.33 10.90
C PRO A 32 26.00 7.63 12.25
N SER A 33 26.43 8.88 12.46
CA SER A 33 27.16 9.30 13.67
C SER A 33 26.37 9.11 14.98
N VAL A 34 25.07 8.87 14.88
CA VAL A 34 24.17 8.58 16.00
C VAL A 34 24.28 7.15 16.52
N TRP A 35 24.95 6.23 15.80
CA TRP A 35 25.14 4.85 16.25
C TRP A 35 26.55 4.65 16.78
N VAL A 36 26.64 4.19 18.02
CA VAL A 36 27.89 3.91 18.71
C VAL A 36 28.04 2.40 18.81
N GLU A 37 29.09 1.85 18.21
CA GLU A 37 29.47 0.46 18.43
C GLU A 37 29.91 0.30 19.88
N GLU A 38 29.24 -0.57 20.63
CA GLU A 38 29.54 -0.78 22.05
C GLU A 38 30.51 -1.93 22.23
N SER A 39 30.15 -3.12 21.74
CA SER A 39 30.89 -4.34 21.99
C SER A 39 30.56 -5.43 20.97
N ARG A 40 31.41 -6.45 20.90
CA ARG A 40 31.12 -7.66 20.13
C ARG A 40 30.00 -8.45 20.80
N LEU A 41 29.07 -8.99 20.02
CA LEU A 41 27.99 -9.82 20.52
C LEU A 41 28.54 -11.11 21.14
N ASP A 42 27.97 -11.55 22.26
CA ASP A 42 28.35 -12.82 22.88
C ASP A 42 28.05 -13.99 21.93
N LYS A 43 29.03 -14.88 21.76
CA LYS A 43 28.94 -16.01 20.82
C LYS A 43 27.79 -16.97 21.11
N SER A 44 27.31 -17.03 22.35
CA SER A 44 26.18 -17.85 22.78
C SER A 44 24.82 -17.16 22.65
N ALA A 45 24.78 -15.87 22.29
CA ALA A 45 23.52 -15.15 22.06
C ALA A 45 22.73 -15.83 20.94
N MET A 46 21.44 -16.07 21.16
CA MET A 46 20.55 -16.64 20.15
C MET A 46 20.06 -15.54 19.21
N LEU A 47 20.16 -15.79 17.91
CA LEU A 47 19.70 -14.91 16.84
C LEU A 47 18.56 -15.58 16.06
N PRO A 48 17.41 -14.89 15.90
CA PRO A 48 16.31 -15.38 15.09
C PRO A 48 16.57 -15.09 13.60
N MET A 49 17.29 -15.99 12.95
CA MET A 49 17.74 -15.82 11.56
C MET A 49 16.61 -16.03 10.56
N ARG A 50 16.60 -15.20 9.52
CA ARG A 50 15.71 -15.27 8.36
C ARG A 50 16.52 -15.02 7.09
N ILE A 51 16.29 -15.85 6.08
CA ILE A 51 16.90 -15.74 4.76
C ILE A 51 15.78 -15.53 3.75
N GLY A 52 15.73 -14.34 3.15
CA GLY A 52 14.80 -14.01 2.08
C GLY A 52 15.30 -14.62 0.78
N LEU A 53 14.46 -15.45 0.17
CA LEU A 53 14.79 -16.14 -1.07
C LEU A 53 14.26 -15.36 -2.27
N THR A 54 15.05 -15.32 -3.34
CA THR A 54 14.66 -14.65 -4.58
C THR A 54 13.41 -15.31 -5.19
N GLN A 55 12.38 -14.50 -5.44
CA GLN A 55 11.10 -14.96 -5.99
C GLN A 55 11.21 -15.31 -7.49
N SER A 56 10.42 -16.29 -7.94
CA SER A 56 10.34 -16.68 -9.35
C SER A 56 9.22 -15.92 -10.09
N ASN A 57 9.30 -15.85 -11.42
CA ASN A 57 8.22 -15.39 -12.32
C ASN A 57 7.72 -13.95 -12.12
N LEU A 58 8.41 -13.11 -11.33
CA LEU A 58 8.03 -11.69 -11.17
C LEU A 58 7.99 -10.94 -12.51
N ASP A 59 8.87 -11.29 -13.45
CA ASP A 59 8.92 -10.75 -14.81
C ASP A 59 7.64 -11.04 -15.62
N ARG A 60 6.93 -12.13 -15.29
CA ARG A 60 5.68 -12.55 -15.95
C ARG A 60 4.43 -12.06 -15.23
N GLY A 61 4.57 -11.51 -14.03
CA GLY A 61 3.43 -11.16 -13.17
C GLY A 61 2.46 -10.18 -13.81
N HIS A 62 2.98 -9.18 -14.55
CA HIS A 62 2.16 -8.24 -15.32
C HIS A 62 1.28 -8.96 -16.35
N ASP A 63 1.90 -9.78 -17.20
CA ASP A 63 1.20 -10.48 -18.28
C ASP A 63 0.16 -11.46 -17.73
N LEU A 64 0.51 -12.18 -16.66
CA LEU A 64 -0.42 -13.06 -15.95
C LEU A 64 -1.61 -12.30 -15.36
N LEU A 65 -1.37 -11.10 -14.81
CA LEU A 65 -2.44 -10.26 -14.31
C LEU A 65 -3.34 -9.79 -15.48
N MET A 66 -2.77 -9.39 -16.61
CA MET A 66 -3.53 -9.01 -17.80
C MET A 66 -4.38 -10.18 -18.33
N GLU A 67 -3.87 -11.42 -18.29
CA GLU A 67 -4.66 -12.59 -18.65
C GLU A 67 -5.96 -12.71 -17.84
N VAL A 68 -5.95 -12.39 -16.54
CA VAL A 68 -7.14 -12.53 -15.68
C VAL A 68 -7.97 -11.25 -15.50
N SER A 69 -7.46 -10.08 -15.93
CA SER A 69 -8.09 -8.77 -15.73
C SER A 69 -8.47 -8.02 -17.01
N HIS A 70 -7.90 -8.36 -18.17
CA HIS A 70 -8.22 -7.67 -19.41
C HIS A 70 -9.57 -8.14 -19.97
N PRO A 71 -10.51 -7.23 -20.33
CA PRO A 71 -11.88 -7.61 -20.72
C PRO A 71 -11.95 -8.46 -22.00
N GLN A 72 -10.94 -8.36 -22.86
CA GLN A 72 -10.84 -9.14 -24.10
C GLN A 72 -10.16 -10.51 -23.90
N SER A 73 -9.64 -10.80 -22.70
CA SER A 73 -8.97 -12.07 -22.41
C SER A 73 -9.98 -13.18 -22.22
N SER A 74 -9.72 -14.35 -22.79
CA SER A 74 -10.51 -15.56 -22.53
C SER A 74 -10.34 -16.11 -21.10
N ARG A 75 -9.38 -15.56 -20.34
CA ARG A 75 -9.11 -15.89 -18.94
C ARG A 75 -9.59 -14.82 -17.97
N TYR A 76 -10.32 -13.80 -18.44
CA TYR A 76 -10.91 -12.80 -17.55
C TYR A 76 -11.68 -13.48 -16.41
N GLY A 77 -11.54 -12.96 -15.18
CA GLY A 77 -12.21 -13.49 -14.00
C GLY A 77 -11.71 -14.86 -13.51
N GLN A 78 -10.78 -15.54 -14.22
CA GLN A 78 -10.18 -16.81 -13.81
C GLN A 78 -9.01 -16.56 -12.85
N HIS A 79 -9.33 -15.91 -11.74
CA HIS A 79 -8.40 -15.55 -10.68
C HIS A 79 -7.81 -16.78 -10.02
N LEU A 80 -6.61 -16.61 -9.47
CA LEU A 80 -5.85 -17.65 -8.81
C LEU A 80 -6.20 -17.69 -7.31
N SER A 81 -6.11 -18.86 -6.71
CA SER A 81 -6.12 -18.98 -5.25
C SER A 81 -4.82 -18.44 -4.64
N SER A 82 -4.85 -18.10 -3.35
CA SER A 82 -3.65 -17.72 -2.59
C SER A 82 -2.54 -18.78 -2.69
N GLU A 83 -2.89 -20.07 -2.66
CA GLU A 83 -1.92 -21.17 -2.81
C GLU A 83 -1.29 -21.20 -4.21
N GLU A 84 -2.09 -21.04 -5.27
CA GLU A 84 -1.57 -20.97 -6.64
C GLU A 84 -0.65 -19.76 -6.84
N VAL A 85 -0.97 -18.61 -6.25
CA VAL A 85 -0.10 -17.43 -6.28
C VAL A 85 1.20 -17.69 -5.52
N HIS A 86 1.13 -18.26 -4.31
CA HIS A 86 2.34 -18.62 -3.56
C HIS A 86 3.23 -19.58 -4.35
N ASP A 87 2.66 -20.58 -4.99
CA ASP A 87 3.39 -21.55 -5.81
C ASP A 87 4.00 -20.91 -7.05
N LEU A 88 3.27 -19.99 -7.69
CA LEU A 88 3.72 -19.32 -8.90
C LEU A 88 4.93 -18.41 -8.66
N PHE A 89 4.99 -17.74 -7.51
CA PHE A 89 6.08 -16.82 -7.15
C PHE A 89 7.09 -17.43 -6.17
N ALA A 90 6.93 -18.69 -5.78
CA ALA A 90 7.86 -19.37 -4.90
C ALA A 90 9.28 -19.40 -5.51
N PRO A 91 10.33 -19.30 -4.69
CA PRO A 91 11.69 -19.63 -5.12
C PRO A 91 11.76 -21.06 -5.68
N SER A 92 12.71 -21.34 -6.58
CA SER A 92 12.85 -22.71 -7.11
C SER A 92 13.19 -23.71 -6.00
N ASP A 93 12.70 -24.96 -6.13
CA ASP A 93 13.03 -26.03 -5.18
C ASP A 93 14.56 -26.19 -5.04
N GLU A 94 15.30 -26.06 -6.15
CA GLU A 94 16.76 -26.06 -6.14
C GLU A 94 17.35 -24.93 -5.28
N ALA A 95 16.82 -23.71 -5.37
CA ALA A 95 17.27 -22.60 -4.54
C ALA A 95 17.00 -22.87 -3.05
N VAL A 96 15.78 -23.33 -2.73
CA VAL A 96 15.38 -23.66 -1.36
C VAL A 96 16.27 -24.78 -0.78
N GLU A 97 16.48 -25.86 -1.54
CA GLU A 97 17.31 -27.00 -1.14
C GLU A 97 18.78 -26.60 -0.98
N ASN A 98 19.35 -25.82 -1.90
CA ASN A 98 20.73 -25.39 -1.86
C ASN A 98 21.00 -24.46 -0.67
N VAL A 99 20.11 -23.49 -0.42
CA VAL A 99 20.22 -22.60 0.74
C VAL A 99 20.03 -23.39 2.04
N ARG A 100 19.05 -24.30 2.11
CA ARG A 100 18.85 -25.18 3.27
C ARG A 100 20.08 -26.05 3.55
N ALA A 101 20.63 -26.71 2.53
CA ALA A 101 21.82 -27.54 2.67
C ALA A 101 23.04 -26.73 3.11
N TRP A 102 23.15 -25.46 2.68
CA TRP A 102 24.19 -24.56 3.15
C TRP A 102 24.04 -24.22 4.64
N ILE A 103 22.83 -23.87 5.09
CA ILE A 103 22.51 -23.64 6.50
C ILE A 103 22.87 -24.89 7.34
N GLU A 104 22.43 -26.07 6.90
CA GLU A 104 22.72 -27.35 7.57
C GLU A 104 24.21 -27.65 7.65
N SER A 105 24.97 -27.31 6.60
CA SER A 105 26.41 -27.54 6.56
C SER A 105 27.21 -26.67 7.54
N ALA A 106 26.61 -25.61 8.08
CA ALA A 106 27.17 -24.83 9.18
C ALA A 106 26.87 -25.43 10.56
N GLY A 107 26.21 -26.59 10.62
CA GLY A 107 25.89 -27.31 11.86
C GLY A 107 24.48 -27.05 12.40
N ILE A 108 23.66 -26.29 11.67
CA ILE A 108 22.29 -25.98 12.09
C ILE A 108 21.37 -27.15 11.78
N ALA A 109 20.77 -27.75 12.81
CA ALA A 109 19.96 -28.95 12.64
C ALA A 109 18.72 -28.71 11.74
N PRO A 110 18.36 -29.65 10.85
CA PRO A 110 17.21 -29.51 9.95
C PRO A 110 15.90 -29.20 10.68
N SER A 111 15.71 -29.74 11.89
CA SER A 111 14.52 -29.51 12.72
C SER A 111 14.38 -28.07 13.21
N ARG A 112 15.43 -27.24 13.13
CA ARG A 112 15.39 -25.80 13.45
C ARG A 112 15.04 -24.94 12.24
N ILE A 113 14.99 -25.51 11.03
CA ILE A 113 14.84 -24.75 9.78
C ILE A 113 13.43 -24.96 9.23
N SER A 114 12.60 -23.92 9.29
CA SER A 114 11.26 -23.89 8.68
C SER A 114 11.23 -22.97 7.46
N GLN A 115 10.18 -23.08 6.66
CA GLN A 115 9.89 -22.18 5.54
C GLN A 115 8.58 -21.43 5.84
N SER A 116 8.49 -20.15 5.44
CA SER A 116 7.25 -19.38 5.59
C SER A 116 6.09 -19.95 4.76
N TYR A 117 4.85 -19.62 5.15
CA TYR A 117 3.63 -20.07 4.46
C TYR A 117 3.62 -19.70 2.96
N ASN A 118 4.01 -18.47 2.63
CA ASN A 118 4.15 -18.00 1.26
C ASN A 118 5.44 -18.46 0.55
N LYS A 119 6.20 -19.38 1.17
CA LYS A 119 7.41 -20.02 0.62
C LYS A 119 8.62 -19.10 0.37
N GLN A 120 8.54 -17.81 0.69
CA GLN A 120 9.61 -16.83 0.38
C GLN A 120 10.76 -16.81 1.39
N TRP A 121 10.61 -17.40 2.58
CA TRP A 121 11.59 -17.27 3.67
C TRP A 121 12.02 -18.61 4.24
N LEU A 122 13.32 -18.79 4.46
CA LEU A 122 13.85 -19.81 5.38
C LEU A 122 14.12 -19.21 6.76
N GLN A 123 13.74 -19.93 7.81
CA GLN A 123 13.67 -19.40 9.17
C GLN A 123 14.31 -20.38 10.16
N PHE A 124 15.21 -19.89 11.01
CA PHE A 124 15.83 -20.70 12.07
C PHE A 124 16.39 -19.84 13.19
N ASP A 125 16.48 -20.39 14.41
CA ASP A 125 17.20 -19.74 15.51
C ASP A 125 18.57 -20.41 15.68
N ALA A 126 19.63 -19.60 15.80
CA ALA A 126 21.00 -20.09 15.94
C ALA A 126 21.83 -19.21 16.87
N HIS A 127 22.85 -19.77 17.50
CA HIS A 127 23.81 -19.00 18.28
C HIS A 127 24.63 -18.08 17.38
N ALA A 128 25.02 -16.90 17.87
CA ALA A 128 25.83 -15.94 17.14
C ALA A 128 27.11 -16.58 16.55
N SER A 129 27.77 -17.51 17.26
CA SER A 129 28.92 -18.24 16.71
C SER A 129 28.58 -19.10 15.49
N GLU A 130 27.39 -19.72 15.44
CA GLU A 130 26.96 -20.52 14.30
C GLU A 130 26.71 -19.61 13.08
N VAL A 131 26.11 -18.44 13.32
CA VAL A 131 25.77 -17.47 12.27
C VAL A 131 27.01 -16.74 11.76
N GLU A 132 27.92 -16.30 12.64
CA GLU A 132 29.22 -15.71 12.28
C GLU A 132 30.00 -16.66 11.35
N GLN A 133 29.96 -17.97 11.64
CA GLN A 133 30.58 -18.99 10.79
C GLN A 133 29.83 -19.19 9.47
N LEU A 134 28.49 -19.25 9.49
CA LEU A 134 27.66 -19.42 8.30
C LEU A 134 27.91 -18.29 7.30
N LEU A 135 27.89 -17.05 7.79
CA LEU A 135 27.89 -15.81 7.01
C LEU A 135 29.27 -15.17 6.83
N GLN A 136 30.33 -15.76 7.41
CA GLN A 136 31.68 -15.19 7.43
C GLN A 136 31.67 -13.72 7.86
N THR A 137 31.11 -13.48 9.05
CA THR A 137 30.93 -12.13 9.60
C THR A 137 31.16 -12.10 11.11
N GLU A 138 31.14 -10.90 11.69
CA GLU A 138 31.14 -10.66 13.13
C GLU A 138 29.94 -9.79 13.50
N TYR A 139 29.21 -10.17 14.56
CA TYR A 139 28.09 -9.39 15.07
C TYR A 139 28.54 -8.51 16.24
N TYR A 140 28.00 -7.30 16.27
CA TYR A 140 28.27 -6.31 17.30
C TYR A 140 26.96 -5.76 17.85
N ILE A 141 27.03 -5.32 19.10
CA ILE A 141 26.01 -4.54 19.77
C ILE A 141 26.32 -3.06 19.53
N TYR A 142 25.36 -2.35 18.97
CA TYR A 142 25.37 -0.90 18.81
C TYR A 142 24.35 -0.28 19.74
N SER A 143 24.63 0.90 20.28
CA SER A 143 23.62 1.74 20.89
C SER A 143 23.35 2.98 20.06
N HIS A 144 22.09 3.37 20.03
CA HIS A 144 21.71 4.65 19.45
C HIS A 144 21.94 5.77 20.48
N ALA A 145 22.75 6.78 20.13
CA ALA A 145 23.12 7.88 21.00
C ALA A 145 21.91 8.75 21.43
N GLY A 146 20.84 8.77 20.63
CA GLY A 146 19.62 9.52 20.93
C GLY A 146 18.63 8.79 21.85
N THR A 147 18.45 7.48 21.67
CA THR A 147 17.38 6.69 22.33
C THR A 147 17.92 5.71 23.37
N GLY A 148 19.21 5.38 23.33
CA GLY A 148 19.85 4.39 24.21
C GLY A 148 19.48 2.93 23.89
N SER A 149 18.77 2.67 22.79
CA SER A 149 18.38 1.32 22.35
C SER A 149 19.58 0.54 21.81
N SER A 150 19.76 -0.71 22.26
CA SER A 150 20.84 -1.59 21.81
C SER A 150 20.39 -2.43 20.61
N HIS A 151 21.24 -2.61 19.61
CA HIS A 151 20.95 -3.33 18.38
C HIS A 151 22.08 -4.28 18.01
N VAL A 152 21.75 -5.45 17.48
CA VAL A 152 22.67 -6.42 16.89
C VAL A 152 22.72 -6.25 15.38
N THR A 153 23.93 -6.15 14.84
CA THR A 153 24.16 -6.06 13.40
C THR A 153 25.59 -6.48 13.08
N CYS A 154 25.88 -6.72 11.80
CA CYS A 154 27.22 -6.90 11.29
C CYS A 154 27.57 -5.80 10.26
N HIS A 155 28.86 -5.61 9.96
CA HIS A 155 29.29 -4.61 8.96
C HIS A 155 29.02 -5.05 7.53
N GLU A 156 29.30 -6.31 7.25
CA GLU A 156 29.10 -6.98 5.98
C GLU A 156 28.87 -8.45 6.24
N TYR A 157 28.26 -9.16 5.31
CA TYR A 157 28.22 -10.60 5.39
C TYR A 157 28.36 -11.21 4.01
N HIS A 158 28.78 -12.46 4.02
CA HIS A 158 29.12 -13.20 2.83
C HIS A 158 28.21 -14.41 2.69
N VAL A 159 27.95 -14.78 1.45
CA VAL A 159 27.28 -16.03 1.08
C VAL A 159 28.16 -16.76 0.08
N PRO A 160 28.04 -18.09 -0.07
CA PRO A 160 28.68 -18.79 -1.17
C PRO A 160 28.27 -18.17 -2.51
N GLU A 161 29.23 -17.98 -3.42
CA GLU A 161 29.02 -17.37 -4.74
C GLU A 161 27.84 -18.00 -5.50
N ALA A 162 27.71 -19.33 -5.41
CA ALA A 162 26.62 -20.07 -6.03
C ALA A 162 25.23 -19.80 -5.43
N LEU A 163 25.14 -19.22 -4.23
CA LEU A 163 23.87 -18.90 -3.56
C LEU A 163 23.52 -17.41 -3.64
N GLN A 164 24.44 -16.55 -4.10
CA GLN A 164 24.23 -15.11 -4.11
C GLN A 164 22.98 -14.70 -4.90
N SER A 165 22.70 -15.38 -6.01
CA SER A 165 21.50 -15.14 -6.84
C SER A 165 20.21 -15.78 -6.32
N HIS A 166 20.28 -16.54 -5.22
CA HIS A 166 19.12 -17.23 -4.61
C HIS A 166 18.66 -16.55 -3.31
N ILE A 167 19.46 -15.62 -2.80
CA ILE A 167 19.23 -14.93 -1.54
C ILE A 167 19.06 -13.46 -1.86
N ASP A 168 17.92 -12.88 -1.50
CA ASP A 168 17.73 -11.44 -1.59
C ASP A 168 18.49 -10.76 -0.45
N TYR A 169 18.23 -11.14 0.80
CA TYR A 169 18.96 -10.67 1.98
C TYR A 169 18.79 -11.59 3.19
N ILE A 170 19.59 -11.35 4.23
CA ILE A 170 19.62 -12.11 5.49
C ILE A 170 19.46 -11.15 6.68
N THR A 171 18.58 -11.49 7.62
CA THR A 171 18.39 -10.73 8.87
C THR A 171 18.41 -11.66 10.09
N PRO A 172 18.99 -11.26 11.24
CA PRO A 172 19.85 -10.08 11.44
C PRO A 172 21.08 -10.12 10.55
N GLY A 173 21.48 -8.98 9.99
CA GLY A 173 22.60 -8.89 9.05
C GLY A 173 23.19 -7.50 9.09
N VAL A 174 23.40 -6.89 7.92
CA VAL A 174 23.78 -5.48 7.84
C VAL A 174 22.65 -4.57 8.39
N LYS A 175 21.40 -5.02 8.26
CA LYS A 175 20.23 -4.41 8.89
C LYS A 175 20.26 -4.64 10.41
N MET A 176 20.01 -3.58 11.17
CA MET A 176 20.08 -3.61 12.64
C MET A 176 18.85 -4.29 13.26
N LEU A 177 19.07 -5.31 14.10
CA LEU A 177 18.03 -5.95 14.91
C LEU A 177 18.10 -5.39 16.35
N GLU A 178 17.04 -4.78 16.86
CA GLU A 178 17.02 -4.30 18.25
C GLU A 178 17.09 -5.44 19.30
N VAL A 179 17.83 -5.24 20.38
CA VAL A 179 17.99 -6.17 21.51
C VAL A 179 17.20 -5.66 22.72
N ARG A 180 16.25 -6.47 23.19
CA ARG A 180 15.44 -6.17 24.38
C ARG A 180 16.21 -6.46 25.68
N GLY A 181 16.10 -5.57 26.68
CA GLY A 181 16.45 -5.88 28.08
C GLY A 181 17.36 -4.92 28.85
N MET A 182 17.74 -3.76 28.31
CA MET A 182 18.47 -2.72 29.07
C MET A 182 17.62 -1.46 29.25
N PRO A 183 17.66 -0.81 30.45
CA PRO A 183 16.81 0.34 30.75
C PRO A 183 17.28 1.57 29.97
N SER A 184 16.46 2.03 29.01
CA SER A 184 16.71 3.30 28.31
C SER A 184 16.28 4.49 29.18
N LYS A 185 17.08 5.56 29.13
CA LYS A 185 16.76 6.83 29.80
C LYS A 185 15.78 7.62 28.95
N LYS A 186 14.64 7.97 29.52
CA LYS A 186 13.67 8.92 28.97
C LYS A 186 14.34 10.22 28.54
N ARG A 187 14.11 10.67 27.31
CA ARG A 187 14.00 12.10 27.01
C ARG A 187 13.36 12.45 25.65
N ASP A 188 12.41 13.38 25.76
CA ASP A 188 11.94 14.44 24.88
C ASP A 188 12.09 14.25 23.35
N THR A 189 10.98 13.86 22.74
CA THR A 189 10.74 13.74 21.31
C THR A 189 10.42 15.12 20.69
N GLU A 190 11.23 15.54 19.71
CA GLU A 190 10.82 16.56 18.74
C GLU A 190 9.95 15.88 17.66
N LYS A 191 8.71 16.35 17.54
CA LYS A 191 7.73 15.88 16.54
C LYS A 191 8.19 16.28 15.14
N ARG A 192 8.44 15.30 14.27
CA ARG A 192 8.53 15.49 12.82
C ARG A 192 7.25 14.91 12.21
N PHE A 193 6.35 15.78 11.78
CA PHE A 193 5.16 15.39 11.03
C PHE A 193 5.59 14.99 9.62
N LEU A 194 5.38 13.73 9.27
CA LEU A 194 5.28 13.25 7.90
C LEU A 194 4.20 12.16 7.89
N GLY A 195 3.09 12.45 7.26
CA GLY A 195 1.92 11.58 7.16
C GLY A 195 0.86 12.28 6.32
N SER A 196 -0.06 11.51 5.75
CA SER A 196 -1.27 11.98 5.06
C SER A 196 -1.82 13.26 5.71
N LEU A 197 -2.19 14.27 4.91
CA LEU A 197 -2.91 15.39 5.51
C LEU A 197 -4.22 14.81 6.05
N PRO A 198 -4.51 14.96 7.36
CA PRO A 198 -5.85 14.63 7.83
C PRO A 198 -6.86 15.39 6.96
N PRO A 199 -8.02 14.79 6.69
CA PRO A 199 -9.00 15.36 5.80
C PRO A 199 -9.28 16.83 6.14
N ILE A 200 -9.48 17.65 5.11
CA ILE A 200 -9.58 19.11 5.28
C ILE A 200 -10.95 19.44 5.87
N LEU A 201 -10.99 19.60 7.19
CA LEU A 201 -12.20 19.97 7.92
C LEU A 201 -12.63 21.42 7.61
N ALA A 202 -13.93 21.64 7.46
CA ALA A 202 -14.53 22.96 7.39
C ALA A 202 -15.88 22.99 8.13
N PRO A 203 -16.24 24.12 8.77
CA PRO A 203 -17.54 24.23 9.43
C PRO A 203 -18.69 24.22 8.41
N LEU A 204 -19.87 23.77 8.83
CA LEU A 204 -21.06 23.82 7.99
C LEU A 204 -21.42 25.27 7.59
N PRO A 205 -21.62 25.56 6.29
CA PRO A 205 -21.96 26.91 5.81
C PRO A 205 -23.43 27.28 6.10
N ILE A 206 -24.27 26.29 6.42
CA ILE A 206 -25.70 26.44 6.69
C ILE A 206 -26.08 25.65 7.95
N ASN A 207 -27.23 25.99 8.54
CA ASN A 207 -27.78 25.21 9.63
C ASN A 207 -28.15 23.81 9.13
N ILE A 208 -27.69 22.77 9.85
CA ILE A 208 -27.92 21.37 9.51
C ILE A 208 -29.40 21.02 9.30
N THR A 209 -30.32 21.70 10.00
CA THR A 209 -31.76 21.44 9.82
C THR A 209 -32.25 21.73 8.40
N LYS A 210 -31.61 22.67 7.68
CA LYS A 210 -31.95 22.94 6.28
C LYS A 210 -31.57 21.79 5.35
N ILE A 211 -30.50 21.07 5.69
CA ILE A 211 -30.06 19.89 4.94
C ILE A 211 -31.08 18.76 5.13
N PHE A 212 -31.63 18.61 6.34
CA PHE A 212 -32.65 17.60 6.62
C PHE A 212 -33.99 17.87 5.92
N ASP A 213 -34.39 19.14 5.82
CA ASP A 213 -35.68 19.53 5.23
C ASP A 213 -35.73 19.24 3.71
N ASP A 214 -34.59 19.39 3.02
CA ASP A 214 -34.45 19.10 1.59
C ASP A 214 -33.03 18.56 1.27
N PRO A 215 -32.83 17.23 1.33
CA PRO A 215 -31.50 16.60 1.21
C PRO A 215 -30.77 16.84 -0.12
N LEU A 216 -31.49 17.24 -1.18
CA LEU A 216 -30.90 17.46 -2.51
C LEU A 216 -30.72 18.93 -2.88
N ALA A 217 -31.39 19.86 -2.18
CA ALA A 217 -31.33 21.29 -2.52
C ALA A 217 -30.00 21.98 -2.18
N HIS A 218 -29.13 21.31 -1.40
CA HIS A 218 -27.92 21.89 -0.84
C HIS A 218 -26.66 21.04 -1.09
N CYS A 219 -26.69 20.16 -2.09
CA CYS A 219 -25.55 19.29 -2.43
C CYS A 219 -24.30 20.06 -2.88
N ASP A 220 -24.47 21.29 -3.36
CA ASP A 220 -23.39 22.20 -3.71
C ASP A 220 -22.69 22.82 -2.48
N LEU A 221 -23.33 22.76 -1.31
CA LEU A 221 -22.84 23.30 -0.04
C LEU A 221 -22.44 22.22 0.96
N ALA A 222 -23.15 21.09 0.96
CA ALA A 222 -22.92 19.94 1.83
C ALA A 222 -23.40 18.66 1.12
N VAL A 223 -22.44 17.84 0.68
CA VAL A 223 -22.66 16.59 -0.03
C VAL A 223 -23.03 15.51 0.98
N THR A 224 -24.30 15.10 0.95
CA THR A 224 -24.87 14.02 1.77
C THR A 224 -24.86 12.68 1.02
N PRO A 225 -25.15 11.55 1.69
CA PRO A 225 -25.39 10.27 1.00
C PRO A 225 -26.45 10.34 -0.10
N ASP A 226 -27.49 11.15 0.06
CA ASP A 226 -28.52 11.31 -0.97
C ASP A 226 -28.01 12.10 -2.18
N CYS A 227 -27.13 13.10 -1.96
CA CYS A 227 -26.42 13.77 -3.04
C CYS A 227 -25.57 12.78 -3.85
N ILE A 228 -24.75 11.97 -3.17
CA ILE A 228 -23.87 10.99 -3.82
C ILE A 228 -24.68 9.97 -4.65
N ARG A 229 -25.79 9.49 -4.10
CA ARG A 229 -26.72 8.61 -4.82
C ARG A 229 -27.30 9.28 -6.07
N ALA A 230 -27.65 10.57 -5.99
CA ALA A 230 -28.17 11.33 -7.13
C ALA A 230 -27.10 11.58 -8.20
N MET A 231 -25.88 11.95 -7.81
CA MET A 231 -24.76 12.25 -8.70
C MET A 231 -24.35 11.05 -9.53
N TYR A 232 -24.17 9.90 -8.87
CA TYR A 232 -23.70 8.68 -9.52
C TYR A 232 -24.80 7.69 -9.88
N ASN A 233 -26.06 8.06 -9.61
CA ASN A 233 -27.24 7.22 -9.85
C ASN A 233 -27.09 5.82 -9.19
N ILE A 234 -26.63 5.83 -7.94
CA ILE A 234 -26.41 4.62 -7.14
C ILE A 234 -27.76 4.09 -6.67
N THR A 235 -28.05 2.85 -7.04
CA THR A 235 -29.25 2.15 -6.56
C THR A 235 -29.09 1.72 -5.11
N LYS A 236 -30.19 1.72 -4.34
CA LYS A 236 -30.20 1.23 -2.96
C LYS A 236 -29.74 -0.23 -2.89
N GLY A 237 -28.83 -0.52 -1.96
CA GLY A 237 -28.41 -1.89 -1.68
C GLY A 237 -29.50 -2.72 -1.01
N THR A 238 -29.52 -4.02 -1.31
CA THR A 238 -30.58 -4.95 -0.84
C THR A 238 -30.05 -6.27 -0.31
N THR A 239 -28.75 -6.50 -0.42
CA THR A 239 -28.10 -7.78 -0.16
C THR A 239 -26.80 -7.57 0.60
N ALA A 240 -26.38 -8.62 1.31
CA ALA A 240 -25.05 -8.76 1.86
C ALA A 240 -24.55 -10.16 1.48
N THR A 241 -23.37 -10.21 0.87
CA THR A 241 -22.71 -11.47 0.49
C THR A 241 -21.53 -11.71 1.41
N LYS A 242 -21.55 -12.82 2.17
CA LYS A 242 -20.47 -13.21 3.06
C LYS A 242 -19.16 -13.40 2.28
N GLY A 243 -18.06 -12.84 2.77
CA GLY A 243 -16.77 -12.86 2.10
C GLY A 243 -16.63 -11.77 1.02
N ASN A 244 -17.59 -10.86 0.92
CA ASN A 244 -17.54 -9.66 0.06
C ASN A 244 -17.75 -8.38 0.87
N GLU A 245 -17.42 -8.43 2.15
CA GLU A 245 -17.28 -7.24 2.98
C GLU A 245 -16.22 -6.31 2.35
N LEU A 246 -16.45 -4.99 2.43
CA LEU A 246 -15.49 -4.00 1.96
C LEU A 246 -14.37 -3.84 2.99
N GLY A 247 -13.13 -4.01 2.59
CA GLY A 247 -11.96 -3.68 3.42
C GLY A 247 -11.67 -2.18 3.42
N ILE A 248 -11.43 -1.61 4.58
CA ILE A 248 -10.93 -0.25 4.77
C ILE A 248 -9.67 -0.35 5.62
N PHE A 249 -8.57 0.23 5.14
CA PHE A 249 -7.28 0.26 5.82
C PHE A 249 -7.12 1.59 6.53
N GLU A 250 -6.80 1.54 7.83
CA GLU A 250 -6.56 2.70 8.68
C GLU A 250 -5.23 2.54 9.40
N ASP A 251 -4.53 3.66 9.57
CA ASP A 251 -3.19 3.74 10.16
C ASP A 251 -2.96 5.12 10.77
N LEU A 252 -1.76 5.37 11.29
CA LEU A 252 -1.31 6.66 11.83
C LEU A 252 -2.12 7.15 13.05
N GLY A 253 -2.77 6.25 13.78
CA GLY A 253 -3.57 6.59 14.96
C GLY A 253 -4.90 7.27 14.65
N ASP A 254 -5.33 7.30 13.38
CA ASP A 254 -6.69 7.67 13.03
C ASP A 254 -7.61 6.47 13.32
N VAL A 255 -8.65 6.70 14.12
CA VAL A 255 -9.55 5.65 14.60
C VAL A 255 -10.96 6.20 14.67
N TYR A 256 -11.92 5.45 14.12
CA TYR A 256 -13.32 5.86 14.11
C TYR A 256 -13.97 5.86 15.50
N SER A 257 -15.01 6.69 15.68
CA SER A 257 -15.89 6.60 16.84
C SER A 257 -17.23 5.95 16.52
N GLN A 258 -17.67 5.03 17.38
CA GLN A 258 -19.02 4.48 17.30
C GLN A 258 -20.10 5.56 17.51
N GLU A 259 -19.82 6.58 18.32
CA GLU A 259 -20.76 7.67 18.56
C GLU A 259 -20.96 8.51 17.29
N ASP A 260 -19.87 8.86 16.60
CA ASP A 260 -19.93 9.59 15.33
C ASP A 260 -20.66 8.79 14.25
N LEU A 261 -20.38 7.49 14.09
CA LEU A 261 -21.14 6.62 13.19
C LEU A 261 -22.63 6.60 13.52
N ASN A 262 -22.98 6.49 14.81
CA ASN A 262 -24.38 6.48 15.25
C ASN A 262 -25.09 7.82 14.95
N LEU A 263 -24.41 8.94 15.21
CA LEU A 263 -24.91 10.28 14.88
C LEU A 263 -25.10 10.41 13.37
N PHE A 264 -24.14 9.97 12.56
CA PHE A 264 -24.23 10.02 11.11
C PHE A 264 -25.40 9.16 10.60
N PHE A 265 -25.53 7.90 11.02
CA PHE A 265 -26.63 7.05 10.60
C PHE A 265 -27.99 7.61 11.05
N SER A 266 -28.08 8.17 12.25
CA SER A 266 -29.34 8.77 12.74
C SER A 266 -29.82 9.93 11.87
N ASN A 267 -28.88 10.71 11.32
CA ASN A 267 -29.19 11.96 10.61
C ASN A 267 -29.19 11.82 9.07
N PHE A 268 -28.35 10.96 8.51
CA PHE A 268 -28.09 10.89 7.07
C PHE A 268 -28.28 9.49 6.44
N ALA A 269 -28.39 8.43 7.25
CA ALA A 269 -28.56 7.06 6.75
C ALA A 269 -29.43 6.21 7.70
N SER A 270 -30.63 6.70 8.01
CA SER A 270 -31.52 6.14 9.05
C SER A 270 -31.97 4.69 8.79
N GLU A 271 -31.78 4.19 7.58
CA GLU A 271 -31.96 2.79 7.21
C GLU A 271 -30.91 1.84 7.81
N ILE A 272 -29.78 2.38 8.27
CA ILE A 272 -28.70 1.65 8.92
C ILE A 272 -28.97 1.59 10.43
N PRO A 273 -29.09 0.39 11.03
CA PRO A 273 -29.31 0.22 12.46
C PRO A 273 -28.20 0.87 13.30
N GLN A 274 -28.61 1.53 14.38
CA GLN A 274 -27.67 2.06 15.38
C GLN A 274 -26.83 0.93 15.98
N GLY A 275 -25.54 1.19 16.18
CA GLY A 275 -24.56 0.21 16.60
C GLY A 275 -24.01 -0.67 15.46
N THR A 276 -24.34 -0.38 14.19
CA THR A 276 -23.62 -0.97 13.04
C THR A 276 -22.18 -0.46 13.03
N HIS A 277 -21.21 -1.35 12.77
CA HIS A 277 -19.78 -1.05 12.82
C HIS A 277 -18.93 -2.07 12.06
N PRO A 278 -17.70 -1.69 11.65
CA PRO A 278 -16.78 -2.60 10.98
C PRO A 278 -16.45 -3.80 11.86
N THR A 279 -16.15 -4.93 11.24
CA THR A 279 -15.41 -6.00 11.93
C THR A 279 -13.94 -5.61 11.99
N LEU A 280 -13.36 -5.56 13.18
CA LEU A 280 -11.95 -5.19 13.37
C LEU A 280 -11.03 -6.39 13.15
N ASP A 281 -10.18 -6.28 12.15
CA ASP A 281 -8.95 -7.06 11.99
C ASP A 281 -7.79 -6.24 12.57
N SER A 282 -7.56 -6.39 13.88
CA SER A 282 -6.50 -5.68 14.63
C SER A 282 -5.13 -6.23 14.27
N ILE A 283 -4.28 -5.40 13.68
CA ILE A 283 -2.93 -5.78 13.23
C ILE A 283 -1.90 -5.19 14.21
N ASP A 284 -1.20 -6.09 14.88
CA ASP A 284 -0.11 -5.83 15.81
C ASP A 284 -0.46 -4.92 17.00
N GLY A 285 -1.63 -5.19 17.58
CA GLY A 285 -2.08 -4.53 18.81
C GLY A 285 -2.93 -3.29 18.60
N ALA A 286 -3.25 -2.98 17.35
CA ALA A 286 -4.14 -1.89 17.01
C ALA A 286 -5.52 -1.99 17.65
N THR A 287 -6.14 -0.85 17.95
CA THR A 287 -7.41 -0.80 18.66
C THR A 287 -8.43 0.08 17.96
N ALA A 288 -9.67 -0.40 17.88
CA ALA A 288 -10.82 0.39 17.44
C ALA A 288 -12.11 -0.18 18.06
N PRO A 289 -13.20 0.60 18.22
CA PRO A 289 -13.28 2.06 18.03
C PRO A 289 -12.55 2.83 19.14
N THR A 290 -12.54 4.16 19.03
CA THR A 290 -12.10 5.09 20.07
C THR A 290 -13.24 5.93 20.66
N ASP A 291 -12.96 6.61 21.76
CA ASP A 291 -13.88 7.59 22.36
C ASP A 291 -14.10 8.76 21.40
N VAL A 292 -15.32 9.32 21.38
CA VAL A 292 -15.70 10.40 20.46
C VAL A 292 -14.72 11.59 20.48
N THR A 293 -14.16 11.96 21.62
CA THR A 293 -13.21 13.09 21.72
C THR A 293 -11.85 12.82 21.08
N ASN A 294 -11.54 11.56 20.78
CA ASN A 294 -10.31 11.12 20.14
C ASN A 294 -10.55 10.64 18.70
N ALA A 295 -11.79 10.77 18.20
CA ALA A 295 -12.16 10.31 16.87
C ALA A 295 -11.31 11.00 15.80
N GLY A 296 -10.69 10.17 14.96
CA GLY A 296 -9.94 10.63 13.82
C GLY A 296 -10.86 10.90 12.63
N PRO A 297 -10.67 12.04 11.93
CA PRO A 297 -11.57 12.42 10.84
C PRO A 297 -11.40 11.56 9.58
N GLU A 298 -10.27 10.88 9.38
CA GLU A 298 -10.03 10.00 8.21
C GLU A 298 -10.87 8.72 8.33
N SER A 299 -10.73 8.00 9.44
CA SER A 299 -11.51 6.78 9.68
C SER A 299 -13.01 7.07 9.76
N ASP A 300 -13.42 8.17 10.39
CA ASP A 300 -14.82 8.58 10.40
C ASP A 300 -15.33 8.85 8.97
N LEU A 301 -14.56 9.56 8.14
CA LEU A 301 -14.91 9.83 6.74
C LEU A 301 -15.09 8.55 5.94
N ASP A 302 -14.11 7.64 6.00
CA ASP A 302 -14.08 6.44 5.16
C ASP A 302 -15.29 5.55 5.42
N PHE A 303 -15.62 5.32 6.69
CA PHE A 303 -16.83 4.55 7.05
C PHE A 303 -18.12 5.30 6.73
N GLN A 304 -18.22 6.60 7.04
CA GLN A 304 -19.44 7.37 6.78
C GLN A 304 -19.72 7.57 5.29
N MET A 305 -18.68 7.54 4.46
CA MET A 305 -18.79 7.49 3.00
C MET A 305 -19.24 6.10 2.50
N ALA A 306 -18.60 5.03 2.98
CA ALA A 306 -18.83 3.68 2.46
C ALA A 306 -20.19 3.08 2.85
N TYR A 307 -20.57 3.18 4.13
CA TYR A 307 -21.75 2.49 4.68
C TYR A 307 -23.05 2.79 3.93
N PRO A 308 -23.41 4.05 3.62
CA PRO A 308 -24.64 4.37 2.91
C PRO A 308 -24.71 3.81 1.48
N ILE A 309 -23.56 3.53 0.86
CA ILE A 309 -23.46 2.94 -0.48
C ILE A 309 -23.61 1.41 -0.39
N ILE A 310 -22.93 0.75 0.56
CA ILE A 310 -22.86 -0.72 0.61
C ILE A 310 -24.05 -1.39 1.32
N TRP A 311 -24.72 -0.70 2.25
CA TRP A 311 -25.76 -1.28 3.11
C TRP A 311 -26.80 -2.11 2.34
N PRO A 312 -27.16 -3.35 2.77
CA PRO A 312 -26.88 -3.98 4.06
C PRO A 312 -25.57 -4.80 4.17
N GLN A 313 -24.63 -4.66 3.24
CA GLN A 313 -23.29 -5.22 3.37
C GLN A 313 -22.50 -4.54 4.50
N ASN A 314 -21.52 -5.24 5.07
CA ASN A 314 -20.65 -4.72 6.13
C ASN A 314 -19.23 -4.39 5.63
N THR A 315 -18.44 -3.73 6.49
CA THR A 315 -17.01 -3.50 6.27
C THR A 315 -16.13 -4.34 7.20
N ILE A 316 -14.88 -4.55 6.79
CA ILE A 316 -13.77 -5.01 7.62
C ILE A 316 -12.77 -3.85 7.75
N LEU A 317 -12.40 -3.52 8.99
CA LEU A 317 -11.38 -2.53 9.32
C LEU A 317 -10.04 -3.24 9.52
N TYR A 318 -9.06 -2.93 8.67
CA TYR A 318 -7.66 -3.29 8.89
C TYR A 318 -6.97 -2.11 9.60
N GLN A 319 -7.05 -2.08 10.93
CA GLN A 319 -6.31 -1.10 11.73
C GLN A 319 -4.91 -1.65 11.99
N THR A 320 -3.89 -0.86 11.65
CA THR A 320 -2.50 -1.20 11.95
C THR A 320 -1.95 -0.45 13.14
N ASP A 321 -0.98 -1.11 13.77
CA ASP A 321 -0.09 -0.57 14.78
C ASP A 321 -0.70 -0.31 16.16
N ASP A 322 0.10 -0.54 17.20
CA ASP A 322 -0.34 -0.30 18.56
C ASP A 322 -0.36 1.20 18.92
N PRO A 323 -1.12 1.60 19.96
CA PRO A 323 -1.20 3.00 20.35
C PRO A 323 0.16 3.65 20.70
N ASN A 324 1.18 2.88 21.09
CA ASN A 324 2.47 3.47 21.40
C ASN A 324 3.21 3.91 20.12
N TYR A 325 3.16 3.12 19.05
CA TYR A 325 3.70 3.51 17.76
C TYR A 325 2.90 4.63 17.11
N GLU A 326 1.58 4.58 17.20
CA GLU A 326 0.68 5.64 16.71
C GLU A 326 0.95 6.98 17.43
N ASP A 327 1.05 6.98 18.76
CA ASP A 327 1.33 8.19 19.55
C ASP A 327 2.73 8.78 19.29
N ASN A 328 3.68 7.95 18.83
CA ASN A 328 5.10 8.29 18.70
C ASN A 328 5.64 8.00 17.29
N TYR A 329 4.87 8.40 16.28
CA TYR A 329 5.21 8.19 14.88
C TYR A 329 6.59 8.78 14.51
N ASN A 330 7.53 7.91 14.13
CA ASN A 330 8.91 8.31 13.80
C ASN A 330 9.50 7.55 12.60
N TYR A 331 8.66 6.91 11.82
CA TYR A 331 9.00 6.05 10.70
C TYR A 331 8.40 6.60 9.40
N LYS A 332 8.69 5.98 8.25
CA LYS A 332 8.38 6.56 6.91
C LYS A 332 7.55 5.65 6.01
N GLY A 333 7.64 4.36 6.24
CA GLY A 333 6.87 3.32 5.60
C GLY A 333 5.46 3.28 6.17
N LEU A 334 4.61 2.50 5.51
CA LEU A 334 3.16 2.51 5.71
C LEU A 334 2.58 1.10 5.57
N LEU A 335 2.69 0.51 4.37
CA LEU A 335 1.87 -0.64 4.01
C LEU A 335 2.46 -2.01 4.37
N ASN A 336 3.71 -2.11 4.84
CA ASN A 336 4.33 -3.41 5.07
C ASN A 336 3.64 -4.21 6.19
N ASN A 337 3.19 -3.53 7.25
CA ASN A 337 2.52 -4.19 8.37
C ASN A 337 1.16 -4.75 7.95
N PHE A 338 0.40 -3.94 7.21
CA PHE A 338 -0.81 -4.39 6.55
C PHE A 338 -0.57 -5.58 5.62
N LEU A 339 0.39 -5.47 4.68
CA LEU A 339 0.64 -6.49 3.67
C LEU A 339 1.03 -7.82 4.31
N TYR A 340 1.96 -7.86 5.29
CA TYR A 340 2.23 -9.16 5.92
C TYR A 340 1.04 -9.72 6.68
N ALA A 341 0.12 -8.90 7.18
CA ALA A 341 -1.02 -9.40 7.91
C ALA A 341 -2.00 -10.16 7.02
N ILE A 342 -2.13 -9.74 5.76
CA ILE A 342 -3.06 -10.32 4.80
C ILE A 342 -2.44 -11.37 3.87
N ASP A 343 -1.11 -11.35 3.63
CA ASP A 343 -0.47 -12.28 2.69
C ASP A 343 0.85 -12.92 3.19
N GLY A 344 1.37 -12.46 4.34
CA GLY A 344 2.62 -12.93 4.94
C GLY A 344 3.92 -12.54 4.20
N SER A 345 3.85 -11.74 3.14
CA SER A 345 4.98 -11.34 2.26
C SER A 345 6.11 -10.62 3.00
N TYR A 346 5.76 -9.78 3.98
CA TYR A 346 6.71 -8.98 4.78
C TYR A 346 6.98 -9.50 6.18
N CYS A 347 6.52 -10.71 6.52
CA CYS A 347 6.59 -11.27 7.87
C CYS A 347 7.97 -11.22 8.54
N ASN A 348 9.01 -11.32 7.73
CA ASN A 348 10.39 -11.36 8.18
C ASN A 348 11.18 -10.13 7.69
N GLU A 349 10.51 -9.18 7.04
CA GLU A 349 11.10 -7.91 6.67
C GLU A 349 11.14 -6.99 7.90
N THR A 350 12.37 -6.61 8.26
CA THR A 350 12.65 -5.71 9.38
C THR A 350 13.04 -4.35 8.84
N SER A 351 12.13 -3.67 8.15
CA SER A 351 12.41 -2.37 7.54
C SER A 351 12.46 -1.27 8.60
N SER A 352 13.56 -0.53 8.70
CA SER A 352 13.65 0.65 9.57
C SER A 352 12.71 1.78 9.14
N LEU A 353 12.01 1.61 8.02
CA LEU A 353 10.95 2.51 7.58
C LEU A 353 9.62 2.16 8.24
N ASP A 354 9.41 0.98 8.82
CA ASP A 354 8.13 0.56 9.37
C ASP A 354 8.25 0.28 10.89
N PRO A 355 7.14 0.25 11.65
CA PRO A 355 7.12 -0.16 13.04
C PRO A 355 7.70 -1.56 13.23
N GLN A 356 8.39 -1.75 14.35
CA GLN A 356 9.04 -3.02 14.65
C GLN A 356 8.25 -3.77 15.72
N TYR A 357 7.68 -4.91 15.33
CA TYR A 357 7.03 -5.81 16.27
C TYR A 357 7.86 -7.05 16.62
N PRO A 358 7.79 -7.52 17.88
CA PRO A 358 6.98 -6.94 18.95
C PRO A 358 7.54 -5.56 19.38
N ASP A 359 6.67 -4.67 19.88
CA ASP A 359 7.03 -3.29 20.25
C ASP A 359 7.97 -3.30 21.46
N PRO A 360 9.17 -2.67 21.37
CA PRO A 360 10.13 -2.60 22.48
C PRO A 360 9.63 -1.81 23.71
N SER A 361 8.58 -0.99 23.58
CA SER A 361 8.03 -0.23 24.70
C SER A 361 7.40 -1.12 25.78
N PRO A 362 7.52 -0.75 27.07
CA PRO A 362 6.97 -1.55 28.17
C PRO A 362 5.46 -1.80 28.08
N ASP A 363 4.73 -0.84 27.53
CA ASP A 363 3.26 -0.86 27.39
C ASP A 363 2.83 -1.15 25.94
N GLY A 364 3.79 -1.47 25.06
CA GLY A 364 3.57 -1.77 23.65
C GLY A 364 3.12 -3.21 23.39
N TYR A 365 2.65 -3.47 22.17
CA TYR A 365 2.25 -4.80 21.71
C TYR A 365 3.45 -5.75 21.68
N ASN A 366 3.49 -6.63 22.68
CA ASN A 366 4.66 -7.48 22.95
C ASN A 366 4.55 -8.89 22.36
N SER A 367 3.54 -9.15 21.51
CA SER A 367 3.35 -10.44 20.84
C SER A 367 4.00 -10.47 19.45
N PRO A 368 4.28 -11.66 18.87
CA PRO A 368 4.87 -11.76 17.55
C PRO A 368 4.03 -11.07 16.47
N LYS A 369 4.69 -10.62 15.39
CA LYS A 369 4.06 -10.09 14.17
C LYS A 369 2.90 -10.96 13.71
N GLN A 370 1.77 -10.35 13.40
CA GLN A 370 0.56 -11.02 12.93
C GLN A 370 0.66 -11.43 11.46
N CYS A 371 1.42 -12.49 11.22
CA CYS A 371 1.79 -12.97 9.90
C CYS A 371 0.74 -13.80 9.15
N GLY A 372 0.16 -13.25 8.09
CA GLY A 372 -0.81 -13.92 7.22
C GLY A 372 -2.03 -14.43 7.99
N VAL A 373 -2.44 -13.68 9.01
CA VAL A 373 -3.51 -14.09 9.94
C VAL A 373 -4.89 -13.67 9.45
N TYR A 374 -4.96 -12.70 8.53
CA TYR A 374 -6.20 -12.20 7.96
C TYR A 374 -6.35 -12.60 6.50
N THR A 375 -7.59 -12.85 6.08
CA THR A 375 -7.90 -13.06 4.67
C THR A 375 -8.21 -11.70 4.06
N PRO A 376 -7.56 -11.31 2.95
CA PRO A 376 -7.88 -10.05 2.28
C PRO A 376 -9.32 -10.08 1.74
N THR A 377 -9.99 -8.93 1.85
CA THR A 377 -11.31 -8.70 1.26
C THR A 377 -11.22 -8.57 -0.26
N ASN A 378 -12.35 -8.72 -0.96
CA ASN A 378 -12.39 -8.63 -2.44
C ASN A 378 -12.13 -7.22 -2.96
N VAL A 379 -12.39 -6.19 -2.14
CA VAL A 379 -12.13 -4.78 -2.43
C VAL A 379 -11.56 -4.15 -1.16
N ILE A 380 -10.43 -3.47 -1.28
CA ILE A 380 -9.75 -2.76 -0.19
C ILE A 380 -9.63 -1.28 -0.57
N SER A 381 -10.05 -0.37 0.31
CA SER A 381 -9.82 1.08 0.19
C SER A 381 -8.63 1.48 1.06
N ILE A 382 -7.76 2.35 0.52
CA ILE A 382 -6.59 2.92 1.20
C ILE A 382 -6.58 4.43 0.94
N SER A 383 -6.68 5.22 2.00
CA SER A 383 -6.69 6.69 1.94
C SER A 383 -5.38 7.31 2.48
N TYR A 384 -4.27 6.61 2.27
CA TYR A 384 -2.94 7.00 2.77
C TYR A 384 -1.89 6.96 1.66
N GLY A 385 -0.93 7.88 1.74
CA GLY A 385 0.18 7.97 0.81
C GLY A 385 1.29 8.90 1.28
N SER A 386 2.39 8.90 0.52
CA SER A 386 3.55 9.75 0.73
C SER A 386 4.25 10.02 -0.60
N PRO A 387 5.07 11.08 -0.72
CA PRO A 387 5.85 11.32 -1.92
C PRO A 387 6.64 10.08 -2.40
N GLU A 388 6.53 9.75 -3.68
CA GLU A 388 7.25 8.62 -4.29
C GLU A 388 8.76 8.72 -4.08
N ALA A 389 9.30 9.94 -4.05
CA ALA A 389 10.73 10.19 -3.85
C ALA A 389 11.21 9.97 -2.40
N ASP A 390 10.31 9.90 -1.41
CA ASP A 390 10.69 9.75 0.00
C ASP A 390 11.02 8.30 0.39
N LEU A 391 10.64 7.35 -0.46
CA LEU A 391 10.78 5.91 -0.23
C LEU A 391 11.79 5.28 -1.20
N PRO A 392 12.59 4.29 -0.77
CA PRO A 392 13.48 3.56 -1.68
C PRO A 392 12.72 2.85 -2.80
N ILE A 393 13.25 2.86 -4.03
CA ILE A 393 12.64 2.19 -5.20
C ILE A 393 12.34 0.72 -4.91
N ALA A 394 13.27 0.00 -4.28
CA ALA A 394 13.11 -1.42 -3.98
C ALA A 394 11.95 -1.69 -3.01
N TYR A 395 11.76 -0.82 -2.01
CA TYR A 395 10.68 -0.89 -1.04
C TYR A 395 9.32 -0.77 -1.72
N GLN A 396 9.17 0.28 -2.54
CA GLN A 396 7.94 0.54 -3.30
C GLN A 396 7.63 -0.56 -4.31
N ARG A 397 8.63 -1.01 -5.08
CA ARG A 397 8.46 -2.08 -6.06
C ARG A 397 8.00 -3.38 -5.44
N ARG A 398 8.58 -3.71 -4.28
CA ARG A 398 8.19 -4.91 -3.56
C ARG A 398 6.70 -4.84 -3.18
N GLN A 399 6.24 -3.71 -2.65
CA GLN A 399 4.82 -3.52 -2.30
C GLN A 399 3.92 -3.58 -3.53
N CYS A 400 4.34 -2.92 -4.61
CA CYS A 400 3.61 -2.93 -5.86
C CYS A 400 3.50 -4.35 -6.45
N HIS A 401 4.51 -5.21 -6.29
CA HIS A 401 4.41 -6.63 -6.67
C HIS A 401 3.47 -7.43 -5.77
N GLU A 402 3.35 -7.13 -4.49
CA GLU A 402 2.34 -7.78 -3.64
C GLU A 402 0.92 -7.34 -4.04
N PHE A 403 0.71 -6.07 -4.40
CA PHE A 403 -0.57 -5.62 -4.98
C PHE A 403 -0.89 -6.31 -6.32
N MET A 404 0.10 -6.53 -7.18
CA MET A 404 -0.07 -7.33 -8.39
C MET A 404 -0.54 -8.77 -8.08
N LYS A 405 0.01 -9.39 -7.03
CA LYS A 405 -0.39 -10.73 -6.57
C LYS A 405 -1.78 -10.76 -5.95
N LEU A 406 -2.21 -9.70 -5.26
CA LEU A 406 -3.60 -9.55 -4.83
C LEU A 406 -4.52 -9.41 -6.03
N GLY A 407 -4.12 -8.65 -7.05
CA GLY A 407 -4.84 -8.55 -8.33
C GLY A 407 -5.03 -9.91 -9.03
N LEU A 408 -4.00 -10.77 -9.02
CA LEU A 408 -4.08 -12.15 -9.52
C LEU A 408 -5.09 -13.01 -8.77
N GLN A 409 -5.36 -12.69 -7.49
CA GLN A 409 -6.35 -13.35 -6.65
C GLN A 409 -7.77 -12.78 -6.79
N GLY A 410 -7.97 -11.82 -7.69
CA GLY A 410 -9.28 -11.21 -7.91
C GLY A 410 -9.65 -10.15 -6.88
N ILE A 411 -8.66 -9.58 -6.21
CA ILE A 411 -8.83 -8.49 -5.25
C ILE A 411 -8.60 -7.16 -5.96
N THR A 412 -9.49 -6.19 -5.73
CA THR A 412 -9.29 -4.81 -6.13
C THR A 412 -8.74 -3.99 -4.97
N VAL A 413 -7.69 -3.22 -5.20
CA VAL A 413 -7.20 -2.24 -4.22
C VAL A 413 -7.36 -0.85 -4.80
N VAL A 414 -8.11 -0.01 -4.09
CA VAL A 414 -8.49 1.35 -4.47
C VAL A 414 -7.74 2.32 -3.57
N VAL A 415 -7.11 3.34 -4.15
CA VAL A 415 -6.24 4.27 -3.42
C VAL A 415 -6.61 5.71 -3.73
N ALA A 416 -6.65 6.57 -2.70
CA ALA A 416 -6.77 8.01 -2.87
C ALA A 416 -5.55 8.60 -3.63
N SER A 417 -5.76 9.56 -4.53
CA SER A 417 -4.68 10.08 -5.37
C SER A 417 -3.77 11.11 -4.68
N GLY A 418 -4.19 11.64 -3.52
CA GLY A 418 -3.51 12.71 -2.79
C GLY A 418 -4.24 14.06 -2.90
N ASP A 419 -3.91 14.99 -2.01
CA ASP A 419 -4.67 16.25 -1.83
C ASP A 419 -3.81 17.50 -2.04
N SER A 420 -2.68 17.35 -2.72
CA SER A 420 -1.65 18.39 -2.86
C SER A 420 -1.26 18.67 -4.32
N GLY A 421 -2.11 18.26 -5.26
CA GLY A 421 -1.93 18.54 -6.67
C GLY A 421 -0.65 17.89 -7.20
N VAL A 422 0.23 18.72 -7.75
CA VAL A 422 1.57 18.28 -8.21
C VAL A 422 2.67 18.46 -7.16
N ALA A 423 2.34 18.91 -5.95
CA ALA A 423 3.29 19.13 -4.84
C ALA A 423 3.14 18.06 -3.74
N SER A 424 4.08 18.02 -2.80
CA SER A 424 3.91 17.22 -1.57
C SER A 424 2.90 17.86 -0.62
N SER A 425 2.46 17.11 0.39
CA SER A 425 1.60 17.60 1.49
C SER A 425 2.12 18.82 2.26
N THR A 426 3.43 19.06 2.21
CA THR A 426 4.06 20.24 2.83
C THR A 426 4.12 21.46 1.89
N GLY A 427 3.67 21.31 0.65
CA GLY A 427 3.85 22.25 -0.45
C GLY A 427 5.24 22.22 -1.07
N ALA A 428 6.17 21.40 -0.55
CA ALA A 428 7.51 21.23 -1.10
C ALA A 428 7.49 20.42 -2.40
N CYS A 429 8.45 20.70 -3.27
CA CYS A 429 8.62 20.11 -4.57
C CYS A 429 10.02 19.53 -4.73
N LEU A 430 10.21 18.73 -5.78
CA LEU A 430 11.49 18.08 -6.04
C LEU A 430 12.48 19.04 -6.73
N GLY A 431 13.76 18.67 -6.65
CA GLY A 431 14.85 19.37 -7.32
C GLY A 431 15.36 20.60 -6.58
N THR A 432 16.52 21.11 -7.04
CA THR A 432 17.20 22.24 -6.39
C THR A 432 16.47 23.57 -6.53
N SER A 433 15.56 23.66 -7.50
CA SER A 433 14.73 24.83 -7.75
C SER A 433 13.33 24.72 -7.14
N ASP A 434 13.05 23.64 -6.40
CA ASP A 434 11.77 23.41 -5.70
C ASP A 434 10.56 23.55 -6.64
N ASN A 435 10.65 22.92 -7.82
CA ASN A 435 9.69 23.10 -8.92
C ASN A 435 9.36 21.82 -9.70
N ILE A 436 10.02 20.70 -9.40
CA ILE A 436 9.73 19.41 -10.04
C ILE A 436 8.55 18.76 -9.31
N PHE A 437 7.59 18.26 -10.08
CA PHE A 437 6.37 17.67 -9.57
C PHE A 437 6.64 16.42 -8.75
N VAL A 438 5.81 16.22 -7.72
CA VAL A 438 5.98 15.20 -6.69
C VAL A 438 4.88 14.16 -6.84
N PRO A 439 5.12 13.06 -7.57
CA PRO A 439 4.12 12.01 -7.65
C PRO A 439 4.02 11.25 -6.31
N ASP A 440 2.84 10.74 -5.97
CA ASP A 440 2.55 10.07 -4.68
C ASP A 440 2.59 8.54 -4.77
N PHE A 441 3.08 7.88 -3.73
CA PHE A 441 3.05 6.44 -3.54
C PHE A 441 2.15 6.08 -2.35
N PRO A 442 1.25 5.07 -2.44
CA PRO A 442 1.23 4.01 -3.45
C PRO A 442 0.48 4.33 -4.75
N ALA A 443 -0.09 5.53 -4.91
CA ALA A 443 -0.85 5.91 -6.11
C ALA A 443 -0.10 5.68 -7.44
N THR A 444 1.22 5.85 -7.47
CA THR A 444 2.00 5.58 -8.69
C THR A 444 2.12 4.10 -9.06
N CYS A 445 1.77 3.16 -8.20
CA CYS A 445 1.81 1.73 -8.51
C CYS A 445 0.79 1.40 -9.63
N PRO A 446 1.22 0.76 -10.75
CA PRO A 446 0.33 0.44 -11.87
C PRO A 446 -0.64 -0.73 -11.62
N TYR A 447 -0.68 -1.30 -10.42
CA TYR A 447 -1.55 -2.42 -10.07
C TYR A 447 -2.66 -2.03 -9.09
N LEU A 448 -2.83 -0.72 -8.87
CA LEU A 448 -3.84 -0.12 -8.00
C LEU A 448 -4.78 0.74 -8.84
N THR A 449 -6.04 0.84 -8.42
CA THR A 449 -7.00 1.78 -8.99
C THR A 449 -6.98 3.06 -8.20
N VAL A 450 -6.52 4.15 -8.81
CA VAL A 450 -6.32 5.42 -8.12
C VAL A 450 -7.47 6.37 -8.40
N VAL A 451 -8.01 6.98 -7.35
CA VAL A 451 -9.20 7.83 -7.41
C VAL A 451 -8.85 9.25 -6.99
N GLY A 452 -8.97 10.19 -7.93
CA GLY A 452 -8.81 11.62 -7.70
C GLY A 452 -10.09 12.30 -7.22
N GLY A 453 -9.96 13.61 -7.01
CA GLY A 453 -11.00 14.43 -6.39
C GLY A 453 -11.68 15.39 -7.36
N THR A 454 -12.99 15.48 -7.22
CA THR A 454 -13.83 16.48 -7.88
C THR A 454 -14.71 17.17 -6.86
N TYR A 455 -15.34 18.27 -7.28
CA TYR A 455 -16.39 18.89 -6.49
C TYR A 455 -17.57 19.34 -7.35
N LEU A 456 -18.72 19.49 -6.68
CA LEU A 456 -19.93 20.03 -7.27
C LEU A 456 -19.94 21.58 -7.14
N PRO A 457 -19.92 22.35 -8.23
CA PRO A 457 -19.86 23.82 -8.16
C PRO A 457 -21.06 24.45 -7.46
N LEU A 458 -20.87 25.62 -6.86
CA LEU A 458 -21.93 26.37 -6.18
C LEU A 458 -23.14 26.63 -7.11
N GLY A 459 -24.33 26.29 -6.66
CA GLY A 459 -25.59 26.42 -7.39
C GLY A 459 -25.92 25.24 -8.32
N SER A 460 -25.09 24.20 -8.36
CA SER A 460 -25.30 23.04 -9.23
C SER A 460 -26.36 22.07 -8.68
N ASP A 461 -27.10 21.44 -9.58
CA ASP A 461 -28.03 20.35 -9.30
C ASP A 461 -27.30 19.00 -9.35
N ALA A 462 -27.26 18.31 -8.22
CA ALA A 462 -26.57 17.03 -8.06
C ALA A 462 -26.95 15.95 -9.09
N ALA A 463 -28.15 15.99 -9.68
CA ALA A 463 -28.60 14.99 -10.65
C ALA A 463 -28.33 15.39 -12.11
N LYS A 464 -28.03 16.67 -12.39
CA LYS A 464 -28.04 17.21 -13.75
C LYS A 464 -26.73 17.84 -14.16
N ASP A 465 -26.08 18.56 -13.26
CA ASP A 465 -24.91 19.35 -13.56
C ASP A 465 -23.63 18.52 -13.40
N GLU A 466 -22.53 19.04 -13.93
CA GLU A 466 -21.26 18.33 -14.02
C GLU A 466 -20.34 18.74 -12.87
N GLU A 467 -19.62 17.74 -12.35
CA GLU A 467 -18.52 17.95 -11.42
C GLU A 467 -17.32 18.56 -12.14
N ILE A 468 -16.51 19.32 -11.42
CA ILE A 468 -15.25 19.87 -11.93
C ILE A 468 -14.09 19.49 -10.99
N ALA A 469 -12.84 19.66 -11.43
CA ALA A 469 -11.70 19.38 -10.55
C ALA A 469 -11.80 20.20 -9.25
N VAL A 470 -11.48 19.57 -8.12
CA VAL A 470 -11.57 20.20 -6.80
C VAL A 470 -10.62 21.42 -6.70
N THR A 471 -11.11 22.48 -6.04
CA THR A 471 -10.40 23.77 -5.96
C THR A 471 -10.04 24.20 -4.53
N ARG A 472 -10.71 23.66 -3.50
CA ARG A 472 -10.35 23.93 -2.10
C ARG A 472 -8.99 23.36 -1.73
N PHE A 473 -8.65 22.25 -2.37
CA PHE A 473 -7.35 21.63 -2.44
C PHE A 473 -7.19 21.06 -3.85
N PRO A 474 -5.97 20.98 -4.40
CA PRO A 474 -5.76 20.39 -5.71
C PRO A 474 -5.71 18.86 -5.65
N SER A 475 -6.48 18.18 -6.52
CA SER A 475 -6.47 16.71 -6.65
C SER A 475 -5.07 16.21 -7.03
N GLY A 476 -4.53 15.27 -6.26
CA GLY A 476 -3.24 14.64 -6.50
C GLY A 476 -3.22 13.94 -7.85
N GLY A 477 -2.17 14.16 -8.64
CA GLY A 477 -2.12 13.63 -9.99
C GLY A 477 -0.85 14.03 -10.74
N GLY A 478 -0.47 13.19 -11.71
CA GLY A 478 0.76 13.39 -12.47
C GLY A 478 1.30 12.09 -13.03
N PHE A 479 2.63 11.99 -13.11
CA PHE A 479 3.32 10.86 -13.72
C PHE A 479 4.45 10.36 -12.82
N SER A 480 4.51 9.05 -12.61
CA SER A 480 5.54 8.39 -11.79
C SER A 480 6.97 8.60 -12.33
N ASN A 481 7.93 8.72 -11.42
CA ASN A 481 9.37 8.70 -11.71
C ASN A 481 9.96 7.27 -11.71
N ILE A 482 9.25 6.29 -11.14
CA ILE A 482 9.73 4.91 -10.94
C ILE A 482 9.06 3.92 -11.89
N TYR A 483 7.75 4.03 -12.09
CA TYR A 483 6.95 3.05 -12.80
C TYR A 483 6.72 3.50 -14.24
N PRO A 484 7.10 2.68 -15.25
CA PRO A 484 6.79 3.00 -16.63
C PRO A 484 5.27 2.99 -16.86
N ARG A 485 4.83 3.73 -17.87
CA ARG A 485 3.43 3.72 -18.30
C ARG A 485 2.96 2.30 -18.65
N PRO A 486 1.91 1.77 -18.01
CA PRO A 486 1.38 0.46 -18.33
C PRO A 486 0.65 0.46 -19.68
N ALA A 487 0.66 -0.68 -20.38
CA ALA A 487 0.12 -0.79 -21.73
C ALA A 487 -1.39 -0.44 -21.80
N TYR A 488 -2.16 -0.82 -20.78
CA TYR A 488 -3.60 -0.54 -20.71
C TYR A 488 -3.93 0.96 -20.71
N GLN A 489 -2.98 1.83 -20.31
CA GLN A 489 -3.17 3.28 -20.23
C GLN A 489 -2.60 4.02 -21.45
N ASN A 490 -1.83 3.33 -22.30
CA ASN A 490 -1.02 3.97 -23.35
C ASN A 490 -1.84 4.84 -24.32
N HIS A 491 -3.01 4.35 -24.74
CA HIS A 491 -3.88 5.11 -25.65
C HIS A 491 -4.35 6.43 -25.04
N SER A 492 -4.82 6.38 -23.80
CA SER A 492 -5.40 7.52 -23.09
C SER A 492 -4.36 8.60 -22.77
N VAL A 493 -3.15 8.21 -22.33
CA VAL A 493 -2.07 9.17 -22.06
C VAL A 493 -1.52 9.82 -23.33
N GLU A 494 -1.37 9.07 -24.42
CA GLU A 494 -0.95 9.65 -25.70
C GLU A 494 -2.01 10.62 -26.25
N ALA A 495 -3.30 10.28 -26.07
CA ALA A 495 -4.39 11.19 -26.41
C ALA A 495 -4.31 12.49 -25.61
N TYR A 496 -4.11 12.40 -24.28
CA TYR A 496 -3.94 13.56 -23.40
C TYR A 496 -2.85 14.50 -23.92
N PHE A 497 -1.62 14.00 -24.09
CA PHE A 497 -0.50 14.82 -24.55
C PHE A 497 -0.69 15.38 -25.97
N SER A 498 -1.44 14.67 -26.83
CA SER A 498 -1.80 15.17 -28.15
C SER A 498 -2.83 16.30 -28.09
N THR A 499 -3.73 16.29 -27.10
CA THR A 499 -4.78 17.32 -26.97
C THR A 499 -4.32 18.55 -26.19
N THR A 500 -3.35 18.40 -25.28
CA THR A 500 -2.87 19.48 -24.42
C THR A 500 -1.54 20.08 -24.88
N SER A 501 -1.01 19.70 -26.04
CA SER A 501 0.33 20.12 -26.49
C SER A 501 0.53 21.63 -26.59
N ASP A 502 -0.54 22.39 -26.80
CA ASP A 502 -0.51 23.86 -26.89
C ASP A 502 -0.56 24.53 -25.51
N GLU A 503 -1.07 23.84 -24.49
CA GLU A 503 -1.27 24.34 -23.12
C GLU A 503 -0.17 23.85 -22.17
N LEU A 504 0.14 22.56 -22.21
CA LEU A 504 1.17 21.91 -21.41
C LEU A 504 2.56 22.12 -22.02
N THR A 505 3.10 23.31 -21.81
CA THR A 505 4.40 23.75 -22.36
C THR A 505 5.62 23.42 -21.49
N TYR A 506 5.42 22.74 -20.35
CA TYR A 506 6.50 22.47 -19.41
C TYR A 506 7.55 21.51 -20.00
N PRO A 507 8.86 21.79 -19.79
CA PRO A 507 9.90 20.84 -20.09
C PRO A 507 9.71 19.55 -19.29
N TYR A 508 9.99 18.40 -19.91
CA TYR A 508 9.82 17.08 -19.32
C TYR A 508 11.05 16.23 -19.57
N TYR A 509 11.28 15.25 -18.69
CA TYR A 509 12.25 14.19 -18.89
C TYR A 509 11.54 12.87 -19.21
N SER A 510 12.31 11.85 -19.59
CA SER A 510 11.78 10.55 -20.01
C SER A 510 12.71 9.42 -19.57
N GLU A 511 12.69 9.12 -18.28
CA GLU A 511 13.56 8.12 -17.66
C GLU A 511 12.78 7.35 -16.59
N VAL A 512 13.04 6.04 -16.48
CA VAL A 512 12.42 5.17 -15.46
C VAL A 512 13.43 4.97 -14.34
N ASN A 513 12.99 4.99 -13.08
CA ASN A 513 13.84 5.04 -11.89
C ASN A 513 14.61 6.35 -11.76
N TYR A 514 13.98 7.45 -12.15
CA TYR A 514 14.60 8.76 -12.08
C TYR A 514 14.67 9.24 -10.63
N THR A 515 15.90 9.44 -10.12
CA THR A 515 16.13 9.92 -8.75
C THR A 515 17.04 11.14 -8.68
N ASP A 516 17.68 11.54 -9.80
CA ASP A 516 18.60 12.69 -9.83
C ASP A 516 17.86 14.01 -10.14
N PHE A 517 16.95 14.39 -9.25
CA PHE A 517 16.20 15.64 -9.38
C PHE A 517 17.08 16.91 -9.32
N SER A 518 18.36 16.79 -8.97
CA SER A 518 19.29 17.92 -8.91
C SER A 518 19.70 18.42 -10.30
N ASN A 519 19.66 17.56 -11.31
CA ASN A 519 20.11 17.82 -12.68
C ASN A 519 18.98 17.67 -13.73
N ALA A 520 17.72 17.63 -13.30
CA ALA A 520 16.59 17.47 -14.22
C ALA A 520 16.48 18.65 -15.19
N ASP A 521 16.25 18.34 -16.47
CA ASP A 521 15.97 19.30 -17.54
C ASP A 521 14.46 19.51 -17.77
N GLY A 522 13.63 18.92 -16.91
CA GLY A 522 12.18 19.05 -16.90
C GLY A 522 11.57 18.91 -15.52
N ILE A 523 10.27 19.16 -15.42
CA ILE A 523 9.54 19.19 -14.13
C ILE A 523 8.61 17.99 -13.93
N TYR A 524 8.46 17.11 -14.92
CA TYR A 524 7.72 15.85 -14.80
C TYR A 524 8.27 14.77 -15.73
N ASN A 525 7.96 13.50 -15.43
CA ASN A 525 8.36 12.35 -16.23
C ASN A 525 7.29 11.95 -17.24
N ARG A 526 7.48 12.25 -18.52
CA ARG A 526 6.45 12.03 -19.56
C ARG A 526 6.10 10.56 -19.82
N ILE A 527 7.00 9.64 -19.50
CA ILE A 527 6.84 8.19 -19.80
C ILE A 527 6.40 7.37 -18.59
N GLY A 528 6.16 8.02 -17.44
CA GLY A 528 5.71 7.36 -16.22
C GLY A 528 4.26 6.88 -16.26
N ARG A 529 3.87 6.01 -15.31
CA ARG A 529 2.46 5.72 -15.00
C ARG A 529 1.76 7.03 -14.67
N GLY A 530 0.76 7.39 -15.47
CA GLY A 530 -0.05 8.59 -15.24
C GLY A 530 -1.16 8.29 -14.24
N TYR A 531 -1.48 9.17 -13.29
CA TYR A 531 -2.57 8.99 -12.31
C TYR A 531 -3.28 10.32 -12.05
N PRO A 532 -4.53 10.33 -11.54
CA PRO A 532 -5.35 9.18 -11.13
C PRO A 532 -5.90 8.35 -12.32
N ASP A 533 -6.52 7.21 -12.04
CA ASP A 533 -7.21 6.41 -13.06
C ASP A 533 -8.63 6.94 -13.31
N ILE A 534 -9.32 7.35 -12.25
CA ILE A 534 -10.67 7.93 -12.27
C ILE A 534 -10.76 9.03 -11.19
N SER A 535 -11.94 9.62 -11.00
CA SER A 535 -12.20 10.51 -9.87
C SER A 535 -13.60 10.31 -9.29
N ALA A 536 -13.84 10.86 -8.11
CA ALA A 536 -15.17 11.00 -7.53
C ALA A 536 -15.24 12.25 -6.63
N ILE A 537 -16.40 12.49 -6.03
CA ILE A 537 -16.71 13.65 -5.20
C ILE A 537 -15.84 13.59 -3.95
N ALA A 538 -15.07 14.65 -3.75
CA ALA A 538 -14.02 14.69 -2.74
C ALA A 538 -14.09 15.95 -1.89
N ASP A 539 -15.12 16.77 -2.04
CA ASP A 539 -15.23 18.04 -1.32
C ASP A 539 -16.64 18.30 -0.79
N ASN A 540 -16.71 19.09 0.28
CA ASN A 540 -17.92 19.42 1.04
C ASN A 540 -18.69 18.18 1.52
N ILE A 541 -18.02 17.08 1.80
CA ILE A 541 -18.65 15.86 2.31
C ILE A 541 -19.07 16.10 3.76
N ILE A 542 -20.36 15.91 4.07
CA ILE A 542 -20.80 16.02 5.46
C ILE A 542 -20.45 14.73 6.22
N ILE A 543 -19.83 14.89 7.39
CA ILE A 543 -19.56 13.81 8.34
C ILE A 543 -19.89 14.26 9.75
N TYR A 544 -19.94 13.31 10.68
CA TYR A 544 -19.77 13.55 12.10
C TYR A 544 -18.33 13.21 12.49
N ASN A 545 -17.67 14.10 13.20
CA ASN A 545 -16.38 13.82 13.82
C ASN A 545 -16.32 14.56 15.17
N GLN A 546 -15.88 13.84 16.19
CA GLN A 546 -15.82 14.33 17.57
C GLN A 546 -17.17 14.86 18.10
N GLY A 547 -18.26 14.20 17.68
CA GLY A 547 -19.64 14.48 18.12
C GLY A 547 -20.31 15.63 17.38
N GLU A 548 -19.62 16.26 16.43
CA GLU A 548 -20.09 17.46 15.74
C GLU A 548 -20.20 17.20 14.23
N ALA A 549 -21.24 17.76 13.61
CA ALA A 549 -21.39 17.72 12.16
C ALA A 549 -20.43 18.73 11.51
N THR A 550 -19.60 18.25 10.60
CA THR A 550 -18.57 19.04 9.91
C THR A 550 -18.54 18.70 8.42
N LEU A 551 -17.88 19.53 7.62
CA LEU A 551 -17.52 19.20 6.25
C LEU A 551 -16.10 18.70 6.18
N VAL A 552 -15.88 17.77 5.25
CA VAL A 552 -14.59 17.19 4.93
C VAL A 552 -14.33 17.29 3.44
N GLY A 553 -13.06 17.45 3.08
CA GLY A 553 -12.60 17.23 1.73
C GLY A 553 -11.26 16.53 1.73
N GLY A 554 -11.02 15.81 0.65
CA GLY A 554 -9.87 14.99 0.39
C GLY A 554 -10.24 13.88 -0.58
N THR A 555 -9.29 13.44 -1.38
CA THR A 555 -9.41 12.24 -2.23
C THR A 555 -9.64 10.97 -1.41
N SER A 556 -9.33 11.03 -0.11
CA SER A 556 -9.80 10.13 0.95
C SER A 556 -11.31 9.86 0.90
N ALA A 557 -12.15 10.85 0.54
CA ALA A 557 -13.58 10.60 0.39
C ALA A 557 -13.92 9.82 -0.90
N ALA A 558 -13.13 10.00 -1.95
CA ALA A 558 -13.40 9.45 -3.27
C ALA A 558 -13.05 7.96 -3.37
N ALA A 559 -11.95 7.53 -2.75
CA ALA A 559 -11.50 6.13 -2.74
C ALA A 559 -12.53 5.14 -2.14
N PRO A 560 -13.03 5.31 -0.90
CA PRO A 560 -14.02 4.43 -0.30
C PRO A 560 -15.37 4.51 -1.01
N ALA A 561 -15.73 5.66 -1.61
CA ALA A 561 -16.94 5.78 -2.41
C ALA A 561 -16.89 4.85 -3.64
N PHE A 562 -15.79 4.85 -4.39
CA PHE A 562 -15.62 3.96 -5.53
C PHE A 562 -15.43 2.49 -5.12
N ALA A 563 -14.67 2.23 -4.05
CA ALA A 563 -14.51 0.88 -3.49
C ALA A 563 -15.86 0.28 -3.06
N ALA A 564 -16.74 1.08 -2.47
CA ALA A 564 -18.10 0.70 -2.13
C ALA A 564 -18.94 0.36 -3.37
N MET A 565 -18.81 1.15 -4.46
CA MET A 565 -19.47 0.82 -5.74
C MET A 565 -18.99 -0.52 -6.31
N LEU A 566 -17.68 -0.79 -6.31
CA LEU A 566 -17.13 -2.07 -6.75
C LEU A 566 -17.60 -3.23 -5.87
N THR A 567 -17.71 -3.00 -4.56
CA THR A 567 -18.26 -3.99 -3.62
C THR A 567 -19.69 -4.36 -4.00
N ARG A 568 -20.55 -3.37 -4.29
CA ARG A 568 -21.93 -3.58 -4.79
C ARG A 568 -21.95 -4.35 -6.12
N ILE A 569 -21.02 -4.06 -7.03
CA ILE A 569 -20.89 -4.76 -8.32
C ILE A 569 -20.49 -6.22 -8.11
N ASN A 570 -19.55 -6.50 -7.20
CA ASN A 570 -19.16 -7.85 -6.83
C ASN A 570 -20.34 -8.63 -6.26
N GLU A 571 -21.20 -8.03 -5.44
CA GLU A 571 -22.41 -8.73 -4.95
C GLU A 571 -23.30 -9.24 -6.08
N GLU A 572 -23.56 -8.39 -7.08
CA GLU A 572 -24.39 -8.76 -8.23
C GLU A 572 -23.70 -9.81 -9.13
N ARG A 573 -22.37 -9.76 -9.27
CA ARG A 573 -21.58 -10.79 -9.97
C ARG A 573 -21.64 -12.13 -9.23
N LEU A 574 -21.41 -12.13 -7.92
CA LEU A 574 -21.43 -13.32 -7.07
C LEU A 574 -22.83 -13.95 -7.02
N ALA A 575 -23.90 -13.14 -6.98
CA ALA A 575 -25.27 -13.63 -7.06
C ALA A 575 -25.57 -14.36 -8.39
N LYS A 576 -24.82 -14.05 -9.46
CA LYS A 576 -24.87 -14.73 -10.76
C LYS A 576 -23.87 -15.89 -10.89
N GLY A 577 -23.14 -16.22 -9.82
CA GLY A 577 -22.12 -17.27 -9.81
C GLY A 577 -20.85 -16.91 -10.58
N LYS A 578 -20.58 -15.62 -10.81
CA LYS A 578 -19.33 -15.13 -11.43
C LYS A 578 -18.29 -14.80 -10.36
N ALA A 579 -17.02 -14.76 -10.78
CA ALA A 579 -15.92 -14.28 -9.93
C ALA A 579 -16.02 -12.76 -9.68
N THR A 580 -15.28 -12.25 -8.71
CA THR A 580 -15.15 -10.80 -8.44
C THR A 580 -14.49 -10.06 -9.61
N VAL A 581 -14.59 -8.73 -9.61
CA VAL A 581 -14.04 -7.88 -10.68
C VAL A 581 -12.51 -7.86 -10.74
N GLY A 582 -11.81 -8.12 -9.63
CA GLY A 582 -10.35 -8.13 -9.56
C GLY A 582 -9.70 -6.79 -9.92
N PHE A 583 -8.51 -6.83 -10.51
CA PHE A 583 -7.86 -5.60 -10.98
C PHE A 583 -8.66 -4.95 -12.12
N VAL A 584 -9.28 -3.79 -11.86
CA VAL A 584 -10.26 -3.20 -12.78
C VAL A 584 -9.69 -2.30 -13.87
N ASN A 585 -8.47 -1.77 -13.70
CA ASN A 585 -7.95 -0.73 -14.60
C ASN A 585 -8.03 -1.11 -16.10
N PRO A 586 -7.62 -2.32 -16.54
CA PRO A 586 -7.73 -2.66 -17.97
C PRO A 586 -9.16 -2.56 -18.52
N VAL A 587 -10.17 -2.90 -17.71
CA VAL A 587 -11.58 -2.74 -18.08
C VAL A 587 -11.95 -1.25 -18.13
N LEU A 588 -11.54 -0.46 -17.15
CA LEU A 588 -11.91 0.96 -17.09
C LEU A 588 -11.34 1.74 -18.29
N TYR A 589 -10.07 1.52 -18.64
CA TYR A 589 -9.43 2.20 -19.76
C TYR A 589 -9.98 1.79 -21.14
N GLU A 590 -10.50 0.57 -21.28
CA GLU A 590 -11.21 0.12 -22.50
C GLU A 590 -12.65 0.65 -22.60
N HIS A 591 -13.21 1.13 -21.48
CA HIS A 591 -14.61 1.57 -21.37
C HIS A 591 -14.76 2.98 -20.76
N PRO A 592 -14.13 4.03 -21.33
CA PRO A 592 -14.26 5.40 -20.83
C PRO A 592 -15.71 5.90 -20.84
N GLU A 593 -16.60 5.32 -21.65
CA GLU A 593 -18.03 5.65 -21.67
C GLU A 593 -18.78 5.31 -20.37
N ALA A 594 -18.16 4.52 -19.48
CA ALA A 594 -18.68 4.24 -18.15
C ALA A 594 -18.48 5.40 -17.15
N PHE A 595 -17.86 6.51 -17.60
CA PHE A 595 -17.56 7.67 -16.79
C PHE A 595 -18.21 8.95 -17.35
N ARG A 596 -18.34 9.96 -16.50
CA ARG A 596 -18.62 11.35 -16.87
C ARG A 596 -17.28 12.07 -16.96
N ASP A 597 -16.90 12.43 -18.17
CA ASP A 597 -15.68 13.18 -18.46
C ASP A 597 -15.73 14.55 -17.75
N VAL A 598 -14.71 14.84 -16.94
CA VAL A 598 -14.57 16.14 -16.27
C VAL A 598 -13.71 17.00 -17.17
N THR A 599 -14.17 18.19 -17.53
CA THR A 599 -13.49 19.01 -18.56
C THR A 599 -13.09 20.41 -18.09
N VAL A 600 -13.14 20.67 -16.77
CA VAL A 600 -12.83 21.98 -16.18
C VAL A 600 -11.95 21.82 -14.96
N GLY A 601 -10.83 22.55 -14.95
CA GLY A 601 -9.94 22.70 -13.81
C GLY A 601 -8.51 22.27 -14.10
N GLU A 602 -7.70 22.25 -13.05
CA GLU A 602 -6.27 21.96 -13.06
C GLU A 602 -5.83 21.47 -11.66
N ASN A 603 -4.61 20.97 -11.50
CA ASN A 603 -4.09 20.55 -10.19
C ASN A 603 -2.82 21.32 -9.75
N PRO A 604 -2.96 22.59 -9.35
CA PRO A 604 -1.82 23.48 -9.13
C PRO A 604 -0.88 23.02 -8.02
N GLY A 605 0.37 23.47 -8.10
CA GLY A 605 1.45 23.13 -7.17
C GLY A 605 2.81 23.49 -7.76
N CYS A 606 3.87 23.45 -6.95
CA CYS A 606 5.25 23.70 -7.40
C CYS A 606 5.46 25.02 -8.15
N GLY A 607 4.70 26.06 -7.80
CA GLY A 607 4.75 27.36 -8.46
C GLY A 607 4.17 27.37 -9.88
N THR A 608 3.36 26.38 -10.22
CA THR A 608 2.70 26.20 -11.52
C THR A 608 1.20 25.97 -11.36
N ASP A 609 0.48 26.05 -12.47
CA ASP A 609 -0.93 25.66 -12.55
C ASP A 609 -1.11 24.12 -12.58
N GLY A 610 -0.01 23.35 -12.56
CA GLY A 610 -0.04 21.90 -12.62
C GLY A 610 -0.46 21.40 -14.00
N PHE A 611 -1.12 20.25 -14.04
CA PHE A 611 -1.68 19.72 -15.27
C PHE A 611 -3.09 20.27 -15.50
N PRO A 612 -3.43 20.70 -16.74
CA PRO A 612 -4.80 21.02 -17.08
C PRO A 612 -5.62 19.75 -17.26
N VAL A 613 -6.89 19.84 -16.85
CA VAL A 613 -7.94 18.88 -17.22
C VAL A 613 -8.16 18.92 -18.73
N ALA A 614 -8.47 17.77 -19.35
CA ALA A 614 -8.66 17.68 -20.78
C ALA A 614 -9.79 16.70 -21.12
N ARG A 615 -10.27 16.74 -22.37
CA ARG A 615 -11.27 15.77 -22.82
C ARG A 615 -10.68 14.35 -22.82
N GLY A 616 -11.34 13.42 -22.13
CA GLY A 616 -10.91 12.04 -22.00
C GLY A 616 -10.12 11.83 -20.72
N TRP A 617 -9.08 10.99 -20.76
CA TRP A 617 -8.23 10.84 -19.57
C TRP A 617 -7.31 12.06 -19.40
N ASP A 618 -7.18 12.53 -18.17
CA ASP A 618 -6.17 13.50 -17.76
C ASP A 618 -5.54 13.15 -16.39
N PRO A 619 -4.35 13.67 -16.06
CA PRO A 619 -3.67 13.40 -14.79
C PRO A 619 -4.19 14.26 -13.63
N VAL A 620 -5.47 14.67 -13.66
CA VAL A 620 -6.14 15.40 -12.56
C VAL A 620 -7.36 14.63 -12.08
N THR A 621 -8.19 14.17 -13.02
CA THR A 621 -9.49 13.53 -12.79
C THR A 621 -9.62 12.15 -13.45
N GLY A 622 -8.57 11.68 -14.11
CA GLY A 622 -8.52 10.37 -14.72
C GLY A 622 -9.52 10.25 -15.86
N LEU A 623 -10.22 9.12 -15.96
CA LEU A 623 -11.31 8.91 -16.93
C LEU A 623 -12.58 9.71 -16.56
N GLY A 624 -12.59 10.45 -15.45
CA GLY A 624 -13.74 11.17 -14.92
C GLY A 624 -14.49 10.42 -13.82
N THR A 625 -15.74 10.81 -13.56
CA THR A 625 -16.53 10.32 -12.42
C THR A 625 -17.46 9.15 -12.78
N PRO A 626 -17.68 8.17 -11.88
CA PRO A 626 -18.33 6.91 -12.23
C PRO A 626 -19.82 7.07 -12.57
N ARG A 627 -20.27 6.41 -13.64
CA ARG A 627 -21.70 6.16 -13.88
C ARG A 627 -22.03 4.77 -13.34
N PHE A 628 -22.52 4.70 -12.10
CA PHE A 628 -22.68 3.43 -11.39
C PHE A 628 -23.49 2.39 -12.18
N GLU A 629 -24.59 2.80 -12.83
CA GLU A 629 -25.41 1.91 -13.64
C GLU A 629 -24.67 1.34 -14.85
N ARG A 630 -23.75 2.10 -15.44
CA ARG A 630 -22.94 1.66 -16.58
C ARG A 630 -21.86 0.70 -16.14
N LEU A 631 -21.19 0.98 -15.03
CA LEU A 631 -20.21 0.08 -14.43
C LEU A 631 -20.88 -1.25 -14.01
N MET A 632 -22.05 -1.17 -13.35
CA MET A 632 -22.82 -2.36 -12.99
C MET A 632 -23.20 -3.20 -14.21
N ASP A 633 -23.74 -2.58 -15.26
CA ASP A 633 -24.10 -3.29 -16.49
C ASP A 633 -22.87 -3.89 -17.21
N LEU A 634 -21.76 -3.14 -17.27
CA LEU A 634 -20.50 -3.57 -17.87
C LEU A 634 -19.93 -4.79 -17.14
N PHE A 635 -19.63 -4.64 -15.86
CA PHE A 635 -18.97 -5.69 -15.10
C PHE A 635 -19.85 -6.91 -14.94
N THR A 636 -21.17 -6.80 -14.83
CA THR A 636 -22.01 -8.01 -14.71
C THR A 636 -22.12 -8.82 -16.00
N LYS A 637 -21.76 -8.23 -17.16
CA LYS A 637 -21.71 -8.91 -18.46
C LYS A 637 -20.38 -9.58 -18.74
N LEU A 638 -19.27 -9.10 -18.18
CA LEU A 638 -17.95 -9.74 -18.33
C LEU A 638 -17.92 -11.12 -17.67
N ASP A 639 -17.22 -12.08 -18.29
CA ASP A 639 -17.17 -13.49 -17.87
C ASP A 639 -15.84 -13.86 -17.24
#